data_AF-A0A2D6VKR4-F1
#
_entry.id   AF-A0A2D6VKR4-F1
#
_cell.length_a   1.000
_cell.length_b   1.000
_cell.length_c   1.000
_cell.angle_alpha   90.00
_cell.angle_beta   90.00
_cell.angle_gamma   90.00
#
_symmetry.space_group_name_H-M   'P 1'
#
loop_
_entity.id
_entity.type
_entity.pdbx_description
1 polymer ?
#
loop_
_entity_poly.entity_id
_entity_poly.type
_entity_poly.pdbx_seq_one_letter_code
_entity_poly.pdbx_strand_id
1 'polypeptide(L)'
;MGEMFQNAHAFDQAIGKWDTSSVINMGNMFIGARAFNQPIGNWDTSSVRTMTHMFTFAKSFNQPLNIWTVSSVVNMLNMFKSAESFNQDISDWNVSSVNDMSEMFDDTPALSNANRGKIHSAFSSNKNWPYDWLQYVVIDDSNFQTAINLWFDNNQEAITTFGHISDWNVSGVTDMSDAFMHRGTFNEDLAAWDVSQVLNMSQMFRGAFKFNQSIAHWEISNVSKMTNIFGDGSSLSDANKGLIHSTFSKNKNWPYDWSNYDVAPNSAPTDLNATGPLVILENQPIGSFVGQFTANDPDANTILTFTLVGGANDNHFFSIDTNGKLTAAAVFDYESNESYQIRVKVRDQFNLFVKHDFAVKVLDILKEGGKKEDEGSKGDKNSTKDTTVPKLTLSNHTIKANQPKGTIVGKISTEGHDKDHTVEYSLISGKGSKSNDLFYIGPFNNLRTKQSFDFDKDDRNMSVRVLAKGQGDSSLEKRFSLFLLNENFVDYNGTKPPYDDGNYTHDQNGTKPPLDDHNKTGDQKDTIDNPKKTLFGHPLVRTLDVNLSKEGNYQFTGKILSDGGGEILETGIEISNNLFFRNSQFVPVELKETRIKLVLTELEPGTRYYFRAYARNKLGESKGSIKRLLTPPEPQPKTFWSRLEDVGGSWKKSPWFGSFLLQENQWAYHEAMGWIYIPEEQKNGLWIWREANGWLWTDRQSWPFLWQNDFSNWLYLFPSRPGRDPIFYDYGYSKYRK
;
A
#
# COMPACT_ATOMS: atom_id res chain seq x y z
N MET A 1 37.45 28.21 2.28
CA MET A 1 37.97 27.77 0.97
C MET A 1 36.88 27.03 0.19
N GLY A 2 35.64 27.53 0.19
CA GLY A 2 34.56 26.88 -0.56
C GLY A 2 34.81 26.97 -2.07
N GLU A 3 34.29 25.99 -2.83
CA GLU A 3 34.29 25.93 -4.31
C GLU A 3 35.68 25.92 -4.99
N MET A 4 36.78 25.95 -4.23
CA MET A 4 38.12 26.28 -4.72
C MET A 4 38.67 25.35 -5.81
N PHE A 5 38.27 24.08 -5.82
CA PHE A 5 38.61 23.09 -6.84
C PHE A 5 37.35 22.44 -7.48
N GLN A 6 36.22 23.14 -7.45
CA GLN A 6 34.98 22.70 -8.09
C GLN A 6 35.20 22.38 -9.58
N ASN A 7 34.79 21.17 -9.98
CA ASN A 7 34.93 20.60 -11.32
C ASN A 7 36.37 20.59 -11.87
N ALA A 8 37.39 20.71 -11.02
CA ALA A 8 38.80 20.56 -11.41
C ALA A 8 39.13 19.06 -11.59
N HIS A 9 38.54 18.42 -12.61
CA HIS A 9 38.50 16.95 -12.77
C HIS A 9 39.88 16.25 -12.71
N ALA A 10 40.95 16.94 -13.15
CA ALA A 10 42.32 16.44 -13.19
C ALA A 10 43.23 17.02 -12.07
N PHE A 11 42.66 17.71 -11.08
CA PHE A 11 43.43 18.27 -9.97
C PHE A 11 43.80 17.18 -8.95
N ASP A 12 45.09 16.91 -8.83
CA ASP A 12 45.68 16.04 -7.81
C ASP A 12 47.05 16.61 -7.40
N GLN A 13 47.07 17.78 -6.77
CA GLN A 13 48.31 18.51 -6.40
C GLN A 13 48.41 18.73 -4.90
N ALA A 14 49.61 18.55 -4.34
CA ALA A 14 49.83 18.45 -2.91
C ALA A 14 49.53 19.75 -2.14
N ILE A 15 48.42 19.76 -1.41
CA ILE A 15 47.91 20.89 -0.61
C ILE A 15 47.84 20.61 0.91
N GLY A 16 48.26 19.43 1.37
CA GLY A 16 48.30 19.04 2.79
C GLY A 16 49.26 19.85 3.69
N LYS A 17 49.88 20.91 3.17
CA LYS A 17 50.72 21.88 3.91
C LYS A 17 50.06 23.25 4.10
N TRP A 18 48.81 23.42 3.67
CA TRP A 18 48.07 24.67 3.86
C TRP A 18 47.65 24.83 5.32
N ASP A 19 47.73 26.07 5.82
CA ASP A 19 47.10 26.45 7.09
C ASP A 19 45.60 26.63 6.85
N THR A 20 44.79 25.80 7.52
CA THR A 20 43.33 25.83 7.46
C THR A 20 42.68 26.29 8.76
N SER A 21 43.46 26.65 9.79
CA SER A 21 42.99 26.95 11.15
C SER A 21 41.92 28.05 11.22
N SER A 22 41.94 28.99 10.28
CA SER A 22 40.98 30.10 10.17
C SER A 22 39.85 29.86 9.17
N VAL A 23 39.70 28.64 8.63
CA VAL A 23 38.70 28.33 7.58
C VAL A 23 37.35 27.98 8.19
N ILE A 24 36.35 28.83 7.94
CA ILE A 24 34.97 28.63 8.43
C ILE A 24 34.11 27.78 7.47
N ASN A 25 34.41 27.80 6.18
CA ASN A 25 33.62 27.13 5.13
C ASN A 25 34.54 26.34 4.18
N MET A 26 34.28 25.03 4.06
CA MET A 26 34.93 24.10 3.11
C MET A 26 33.92 23.43 2.16
N GLY A 27 32.67 23.91 2.11
CA GLY A 27 31.63 23.37 1.23
C GLY A 27 32.00 23.50 -0.25
N ASN A 28 31.56 22.54 -1.07
CA ASN A 28 31.85 22.43 -2.50
C ASN A 28 33.35 22.37 -2.86
N MET A 29 34.29 22.23 -1.90
CA MET A 29 35.71 22.51 -2.17
C MET A 29 36.34 21.59 -3.23
N PHE A 30 35.97 20.31 -3.25
CA PHE A 30 36.45 19.31 -4.22
C PHE A 30 35.31 18.67 -5.03
N ILE A 31 34.13 19.30 -5.11
CA ILE A 31 33.01 18.73 -5.88
C ILE A 31 33.40 18.52 -7.34
N GLY A 32 33.34 17.28 -7.83
CA GLY A 32 33.77 16.91 -9.16
C GLY A 32 35.29 16.93 -9.40
N ALA A 33 36.14 17.07 -8.39
CA ALA A 33 37.60 16.94 -8.50
C ALA A 33 37.99 15.45 -8.60
N ARG A 34 37.56 14.79 -9.69
CA ARG A 34 37.51 13.32 -9.84
C ARG A 34 38.83 12.62 -9.52
N ALA A 35 39.97 13.18 -9.91
CA ALA A 35 41.30 12.61 -9.70
C ALA A 35 41.93 12.89 -8.32
N PHE A 36 41.33 13.77 -7.49
CA PHE A 36 41.95 14.24 -6.26
C PHE A 36 42.06 13.15 -5.19
N ASN A 37 43.29 12.86 -4.74
CA ASN A 37 43.57 11.89 -3.69
C ASN A 37 44.78 12.29 -2.81
N GLN A 38 45.05 13.59 -2.66
CA GLN A 38 46.21 14.07 -1.88
C GLN A 38 45.95 14.05 -0.37
N PRO A 39 46.96 13.71 0.47
CA PRO A 39 46.80 13.62 1.91
C PRO A 39 46.51 15.00 2.54
N ILE A 40 45.32 15.14 3.11
CA ILE A 40 44.81 16.36 3.78
C ILE A 40 44.35 16.12 5.23
N GLY A 41 44.60 14.94 5.80
CA GLY A 41 44.27 14.63 7.20
C GLY A 41 44.88 15.63 8.20
N ASN A 42 46.05 16.18 7.91
CA ASN A 42 46.75 17.15 8.76
C ASN A 42 46.13 18.57 8.78
N TRP A 43 45.01 18.81 8.10
CA TRP A 43 44.30 20.09 8.12
C TRP A 43 43.57 20.29 9.47
N ASP A 44 43.72 21.47 10.05
CA ASP A 44 42.87 21.92 11.17
C ASP A 44 41.48 22.29 10.64
N THR A 45 40.47 21.58 11.13
CA THR A 45 39.05 21.79 10.78
C THR A 45 38.22 22.39 11.93
N SER A 46 38.82 22.70 13.08
CA SER A 46 38.10 23.11 14.30
C SER A 46 37.26 24.39 14.13
N SER A 47 37.72 25.31 13.27
CA SER A 47 36.98 26.53 12.88
C SER A 47 35.90 26.31 11.83
N VAL A 48 35.81 25.14 11.19
CA VAL A 48 34.85 24.87 10.11
C VAL A 48 33.42 24.78 10.67
N ARG A 49 32.45 25.23 9.87
CA ARG A 49 31.01 25.18 10.16
C ARG A 49 30.20 24.45 9.09
N THR A 50 30.69 24.36 7.85
CA THR A 50 30.05 23.63 6.75
C THR A 50 31.08 22.88 5.90
N MET A 51 30.74 21.63 5.59
CA MET A 51 31.44 20.73 4.67
C MET A 51 30.48 20.17 3.58
N THR A 52 29.37 20.89 3.33
CA THR A 52 28.33 20.57 2.34
C THR A 52 28.95 20.27 0.97
N HIS A 53 28.65 19.11 0.38
CA HIS A 53 29.22 18.62 -0.88
C HIS A 53 30.76 18.59 -0.99
N MET A 54 31.52 18.58 0.12
CA MET A 54 32.97 18.83 0.07
C MET A 54 33.75 17.88 -0.88
N PHE A 55 33.36 16.61 -0.97
CA PHE A 55 33.96 15.58 -1.82
C PHE A 55 32.95 14.92 -2.79
N THR A 56 31.80 15.55 -3.07
CA THR A 56 30.80 14.98 -3.99
C THR A 56 31.41 14.75 -5.38
N PHE A 57 31.27 13.56 -5.97
CA PHE A 57 31.96 13.13 -7.21
C PHE A 57 33.51 13.18 -7.19
N ALA A 58 34.17 13.26 -6.03
CA ALA A 58 35.62 13.13 -5.91
C ALA A 58 36.05 11.65 -5.99
N LYS A 59 35.81 11.03 -7.14
CA LYS A 59 35.84 9.57 -7.38
C LYS A 59 37.09 8.85 -6.84
N SER A 60 38.27 9.43 -6.96
CA SER A 60 39.54 8.84 -6.50
C SER A 60 39.89 9.10 -5.02
N PHE A 61 39.12 9.91 -4.29
CA PHE A 61 39.49 10.34 -2.94
C PHE A 61 39.33 9.23 -1.90
N ASN A 62 40.42 8.87 -1.23
CA ASN A 62 40.45 7.84 -0.18
C ASN A 62 41.60 8.08 0.83
N GLN A 63 41.69 9.30 1.38
CA GLN A 63 42.74 9.68 2.34
C GLN A 63 42.20 9.74 3.78
N PRO A 64 42.98 9.31 4.80
CA PRO A 64 42.51 9.26 6.18
C PRO A 64 42.16 10.64 6.74
N LEU A 65 40.98 10.74 7.36
CA LEU A 65 40.41 11.96 7.94
C LEU A 65 40.06 11.85 9.43
N ASN A 66 40.40 10.74 10.09
CA ASN A 66 39.96 10.46 11.47
C ASN A 66 40.45 11.50 12.50
N ILE A 67 41.58 12.18 12.23
CA ILE A 67 42.11 13.26 13.08
C ILE A 67 41.44 14.63 12.89
N TRP A 68 40.48 14.77 11.96
CA TRP A 68 39.74 16.03 11.76
C TRP A 68 38.80 16.33 12.94
N THR A 69 38.94 17.53 13.51
CA THR A 69 38.03 18.03 14.56
C THR A 69 36.78 18.63 13.91
N VAL A 70 35.71 17.85 13.82
CA VAL A 70 34.44 18.25 13.16
C VAL A 70 33.33 18.69 14.12
N SER A 71 33.61 18.77 15.43
CA SER A 71 32.60 19.01 16.50
C SER A 71 31.85 20.35 16.42
N SER A 72 32.31 21.29 15.58
CA SER A 72 31.62 22.56 15.30
C SER A 72 30.92 22.63 13.94
N VAL A 73 31.00 21.58 13.12
CA VAL A 73 30.33 21.51 11.81
C VAL A 73 28.84 21.29 12.02
N VAL A 74 28.01 22.07 11.30
CA VAL A 74 26.54 22.01 11.42
C VAL A 74 25.84 21.43 10.18
N ASN A 75 26.55 21.24 9.06
CA ASN A 75 26.01 20.64 7.83
C ASN A 75 27.10 19.84 7.10
N MET A 76 26.78 18.58 6.78
CA MET A 76 27.57 17.61 5.99
C MET A 76 26.75 16.99 4.84
N LEU A 77 25.69 17.68 4.39
CA LEU A 77 24.86 17.31 3.24
C LEU A 77 25.73 16.84 2.09
N ASN A 78 25.44 15.65 1.53
CA ASN A 78 26.10 15.12 0.34
C ASN A 78 27.63 14.95 0.43
N MET A 79 28.26 15.07 1.61
CA MET A 79 29.72 15.32 1.75
C MET A 79 30.63 14.35 0.96
N PHE A 80 30.27 13.05 0.89
CA PHE A 80 30.99 12.02 0.13
C PHE A 80 30.15 11.38 -0.99
N LYS A 81 29.03 11.99 -1.43
CA LYS A 81 28.17 11.39 -2.47
C LYS A 81 28.94 11.11 -3.76
N SER A 82 28.85 9.89 -4.26
CA SER A 82 29.59 9.41 -5.43
C SER A 82 31.13 9.54 -5.33
N ALA A 83 31.69 9.56 -4.11
CA ALA A 83 33.12 9.43 -3.85
C ALA A 83 33.53 7.94 -3.95
N GLU A 84 33.56 7.42 -5.18
CA GLU A 84 33.59 5.99 -5.49
C GLU A 84 34.68 5.16 -4.80
N SER A 85 35.83 5.76 -4.48
CA SER A 85 36.96 5.10 -3.80
C SER A 85 36.97 5.23 -2.27
N PHE A 86 36.07 6.01 -1.66
CA PHE A 86 36.14 6.35 -0.25
C PHE A 86 35.83 5.14 0.65
N ASN A 87 36.81 4.74 1.46
CA ASN A 87 36.69 3.65 2.43
C ASN A 87 37.55 3.91 3.67
N GLN A 88 37.39 5.10 4.26
CA GLN A 88 38.11 5.47 5.49
C GLN A 88 37.24 5.28 6.73
N ASP A 89 37.91 4.98 7.83
CA ASP A 89 37.31 5.02 9.16
C ASP A 89 37.24 6.47 9.65
N ILE A 90 36.06 6.89 10.11
CA ILE A 90 35.80 8.22 10.66
C ILE A 90 34.92 8.17 11.92
N SER A 91 34.81 7.02 12.60
CA SER A 91 33.99 6.91 13.82
C SER A 91 34.43 7.82 14.97
N ASP A 92 35.68 8.30 14.93
CA ASP A 92 36.23 9.29 15.87
C ASP A 92 35.54 10.68 15.78
N TRP A 93 34.77 10.94 14.72
CA TRP A 93 34.11 12.23 14.48
C TRP A 93 32.90 12.45 15.40
N ASN A 94 32.99 13.44 16.29
CA ASN A 94 31.85 13.94 17.05
C ASN A 94 30.89 14.73 16.13
N VAL A 95 29.85 14.06 15.62
CA VAL A 95 28.81 14.65 14.76
C VAL A 95 27.62 15.25 15.52
N SER A 96 27.66 15.38 16.85
CA SER A 96 26.49 15.80 17.67
C SER A 96 25.88 17.16 17.32
N SER A 97 26.66 18.06 16.71
CA SER A 97 26.20 19.40 16.26
C SER A 97 25.71 19.45 14.81
N VAL A 98 25.82 18.34 14.05
CA VAL A 98 25.44 18.29 12.64
C VAL A 98 23.92 18.18 12.51
N ASN A 99 23.30 19.14 11.82
CA ASN A 99 21.84 19.21 11.64
C ASN A 99 21.35 18.57 10.33
N ASP A 100 22.27 18.21 9.44
CA ASP A 100 21.98 17.65 8.13
C ASP A 100 23.17 16.81 7.64
N MET A 101 22.91 15.51 7.46
CA MET A 101 23.81 14.49 6.89
C MET A 101 23.13 13.77 5.71
N SER A 102 22.12 14.40 5.10
CA SER A 102 21.35 13.80 4.02
C SER A 102 22.25 13.44 2.84
N GLU A 103 22.03 12.27 2.23
CA GLU A 103 22.77 11.80 1.05
C GLU A 103 24.31 11.73 1.21
N MET A 104 24.83 11.81 2.45
CA MET A 104 26.27 11.97 2.73
C MET A 104 27.16 10.86 2.15
N PHE A 105 26.64 9.63 2.02
CA PHE A 105 27.36 8.43 1.56
C PHE A 105 26.67 7.74 0.37
N ASP A 106 25.74 8.39 -0.31
CA ASP A 106 25.09 7.84 -1.50
C ASP A 106 26.15 7.55 -2.59
N ASP A 107 25.95 6.49 -3.37
CA ASP A 107 26.92 6.05 -4.40
C ASP A 107 28.37 5.87 -3.90
N THR A 108 28.59 5.41 -2.66
CA THR A 108 29.92 5.05 -2.13
C THR A 108 30.17 3.52 -2.11
N PRO A 109 30.38 2.87 -3.28
CA PRO A 109 30.51 1.41 -3.38
C PRO A 109 31.74 0.85 -2.66
N ALA A 110 32.83 1.61 -2.53
CA ALA A 110 34.04 1.17 -1.82
C ALA A 110 33.90 1.18 -0.30
N LEU A 111 32.93 1.88 0.28
CA LEU A 111 32.79 2.00 1.73
C LEU A 111 32.41 0.65 2.34
N SER A 112 33.39 0.00 2.99
CA SER A 112 33.27 -1.36 3.49
C SER A 112 32.30 -1.48 4.66
N ASN A 113 31.64 -2.64 4.78
CA ASN A 113 30.68 -2.89 5.85
C ASN A 113 31.30 -2.71 7.26
N ALA A 114 32.58 -3.05 7.45
CA ALA A 114 33.28 -2.80 8.71
C ALA A 114 33.32 -1.30 9.08
N ASN A 115 33.59 -0.42 8.11
CA ASN A 115 33.54 1.03 8.33
C ASN A 115 32.10 1.53 8.47
N ARG A 116 31.13 0.98 7.71
CA ARG A 116 29.70 1.30 7.89
C ARG A 116 29.21 0.99 9.31
N GLY A 117 29.57 -0.16 9.87
CA GLY A 117 29.24 -0.53 11.25
C GLY A 117 29.80 0.45 12.28
N LYS A 118 31.10 0.75 12.20
CA LYS A 118 31.76 1.73 13.08
C LYS A 118 31.15 3.13 12.99
N ILE A 119 30.92 3.62 11.76
CA ILE A 119 30.30 4.93 11.52
C ILE A 119 28.88 4.95 12.08
N HIS A 120 28.11 3.88 11.89
CA HIS A 120 26.76 3.76 12.44
C HIS A 120 26.77 3.81 13.97
N SER A 121 27.56 2.98 14.66
CA SER A 121 27.62 2.97 16.13
C SER A 121 28.10 4.30 16.74
N ALA A 122 28.87 5.11 16.01
CA ALA A 122 29.25 6.45 16.44
C ALA A 122 28.18 7.51 16.13
N PHE A 123 27.58 7.49 14.93
CA PHE A 123 26.77 8.59 14.41
C PHE A 123 25.25 8.40 14.65
N SER A 124 24.75 7.19 14.89
CA SER A 124 23.31 6.90 15.02
C SER A 124 22.63 7.60 16.20
N SER A 125 23.41 8.02 17.21
CA SER A 125 22.94 8.86 18.32
C SER A 125 22.48 10.26 17.88
N ASN A 126 22.92 10.74 16.70
CA ASN A 126 22.41 11.98 16.11
C ASN A 126 21.12 11.71 15.34
N LYS A 127 20.00 12.29 15.81
CA LYS A 127 18.66 12.27 15.19
C LYS A 127 18.59 12.62 13.69
N ASN A 128 19.63 13.25 13.12
CA ASN A 128 19.70 13.65 11.71
C ASN A 128 20.52 12.66 10.86
N TRP A 129 20.88 11.50 11.42
CA TRP A 129 21.57 10.39 10.74
C TRP A 129 20.56 9.57 9.91
N PRO A 130 20.72 9.47 8.57
CA PRO A 130 19.68 8.90 7.70
C PRO A 130 19.89 7.41 7.34
N TYR A 131 20.99 6.77 7.76
CA TYR A 131 21.37 5.44 7.27
C TYR A 131 21.13 4.31 8.29
N ASP A 132 20.19 3.41 7.98
CA ASP A 132 20.12 2.10 8.65
C ASP A 132 21.26 1.19 8.16
N TRP A 133 22.34 1.20 8.95
CA TRP A 133 23.54 0.38 8.78
C TRP A 133 23.71 -0.57 9.97
N LEU A 134 22.63 -0.81 10.74
CA LEU A 134 22.65 -1.57 11.99
C LEU A 134 23.16 -3.01 11.79
N GLN A 135 22.77 -3.64 10.67
CA GLN A 135 23.23 -4.98 10.28
C GLN A 135 24.75 -5.09 9.99
N TYR A 136 25.47 -3.98 9.93
CA TYR A 136 26.92 -3.95 9.75
C TYR A 136 27.69 -3.73 11.07
N VAL A 137 26.99 -3.45 12.17
CA VAL A 137 27.58 -3.41 13.51
C VAL A 137 27.97 -4.83 13.92
N VAL A 138 29.26 -5.04 14.20
CA VAL A 138 29.80 -6.30 14.71
C VAL A 138 30.04 -6.16 16.20
N ILE A 139 29.64 -7.19 16.94
CA ILE A 139 29.93 -7.31 18.37
C ILE A 139 31.05 -8.35 18.55
N ASP A 140 32.09 -7.94 19.28
CA ASP A 140 33.32 -8.69 19.53
C ASP A 140 33.77 -8.52 20.99
N ASP A 141 34.85 -9.19 21.39
CA ASP A 141 35.36 -9.16 22.77
C ASP A 141 35.71 -7.75 23.30
N SER A 142 35.88 -6.74 22.43
CA SER A 142 36.17 -5.35 22.83
C SER A 142 34.92 -4.56 23.22
N ASN A 143 33.74 -4.93 22.71
CA ASN A 143 32.50 -4.18 22.90
C ASN A 143 31.33 -5.01 23.48
N PHE A 144 31.42 -6.35 23.52
CA PHE A 144 30.35 -7.23 23.98
C PHE A 144 29.82 -6.88 25.37
N GLN A 145 30.68 -6.78 26.39
CA GLN A 145 30.24 -6.42 27.75
C GLN A 145 29.68 -4.98 27.83
N THR A 146 30.12 -4.08 26.95
CA THR A 146 29.62 -2.70 26.86
C THR A 146 28.20 -2.69 26.29
N ALA A 147 27.94 -3.41 25.20
CA ALA A 147 26.60 -3.59 24.64
C ALA A 147 25.66 -4.26 25.65
N ILE A 148 26.11 -5.34 26.30
CA ILE A 148 25.40 -6.05 27.36
C ILE A 148 25.01 -5.12 28.51
N ASN A 149 25.94 -4.29 29.01
CA ASN A 149 25.62 -3.37 30.10
C ASN A 149 24.63 -2.30 29.63
N LEU A 150 24.87 -1.69 28.47
CA LEU A 150 23.98 -0.68 27.88
C LEU A 150 22.55 -1.21 27.67
N TRP A 151 22.37 -2.49 27.32
CA TRP A 151 21.06 -3.12 27.16
C TRP A 151 20.17 -3.04 28.42
N PHE A 152 20.77 -3.14 29.61
CA PHE A 152 20.06 -3.04 30.88
C PHE A 152 20.07 -1.63 31.47
N ASP A 153 21.14 -0.88 31.23
CA ASP A 153 21.39 0.39 31.90
C ASP A 153 20.77 1.58 31.10
N ASN A 154 20.70 1.49 29.76
CA ASN A 154 19.92 2.35 28.87
C ASN A 154 19.46 1.62 27.59
N ASN A 155 18.42 0.80 27.70
CA ASN A 155 17.92 -0.07 26.63
C ASN A 155 17.64 0.65 25.29
N GLN A 156 17.13 1.88 25.32
CA GLN A 156 16.84 2.66 24.11
C GLN A 156 18.11 3.04 23.34
N GLU A 157 19.20 3.35 24.06
CA GLU A 157 20.51 3.64 23.46
C GLU A 157 21.16 2.37 22.92
N ALA A 158 21.03 1.24 23.62
CA ALA A 158 21.47 -0.07 23.09
C ALA A 158 20.77 -0.42 21.76
N ILE A 159 19.46 -0.20 21.65
CA ILE A 159 18.70 -0.41 20.41
C ILE A 159 19.21 0.51 19.28
N THR A 160 19.59 1.75 19.58
CA THR A 160 20.11 2.70 18.57
C THR A 160 21.59 2.45 18.19
N THR A 161 22.41 1.88 19.07
CA THR A 161 23.86 1.68 18.83
C THR A 161 24.21 0.26 18.33
N PHE A 162 23.50 -0.75 18.81
CA PHE A 162 23.78 -2.18 18.57
C PHE A 162 22.56 -2.97 18.05
N GLY A 163 21.35 -2.45 18.26
CA GLY A 163 20.10 -3.08 17.84
C GLY A 163 19.39 -3.84 18.96
N HIS A 164 18.29 -4.50 18.63
CA HIS A 164 17.64 -5.42 19.56
C HIS A 164 18.55 -6.62 19.84
N ILE A 165 18.66 -7.05 21.11
CA ILE A 165 19.63 -8.07 21.52
C ILE A 165 19.49 -9.41 20.79
N SER A 166 18.29 -9.71 20.31
CA SER A 166 17.98 -10.90 19.50
C SER A 166 18.67 -10.96 18.14
N ASP A 167 19.13 -9.83 17.61
CA ASP A 167 19.64 -9.70 16.24
C ASP A 167 21.09 -9.17 16.20
N TRP A 168 21.73 -9.08 17.37
CA TRP A 168 23.15 -8.74 17.51
C TRP A 168 24.08 -9.73 16.79
N ASN A 169 24.97 -9.20 15.96
CA ASN A 169 25.99 -9.99 15.29
C ASN A 169 27.19 -10.25 16.23
N VAL A 170 27.06 -11.25 17.10
CA VAL A 170 28.08 -11.67 18.08
C VAL A 170 29.15 -12.63 17.51
N SER A 171 29.24 -12.81 16.19
CA SER A 171 30.17 -13.76 15.56
C SER A 171 31.66 -13.44 15.78
N GLY A 172 31.99 -12.24 16.27
CA GLY A 172 33.33 -11.83 16.67
C GLY A 172 33.67 -12.07 18.16
N VAL A 173 32.74 -12.59 18.96
CA VAL A 173 32.94 -12.81 20.41
C VAL A 173 33.56 -14.18 20.67
N THR A 174 34.66 -14.22 21.44
CA THR A 174 35.31 -15.45 21.90
C THR A 174 35.12 -15.69 23.40
N ASP A 175 34.81 -14.66 24.20
CA ASP A 175 34.54 -14.77 25.64
C ASP A 175 33.17 -14.18 26.02
N MET A 176 32.23 -15.06 26.36
CA MET A 176 30.89 -14.71 26.87
C MET A 176 30.73 -14.98 28.38
N SER A 177 31.84 -15.06 29.14
CA SER A 177 31.73 -15.26 30.58
C SER A 177 31.11 -14.07 31.31
N ASP A 178 30.40 -14.37 32.41
CA ASP A 178 29.68 -13.43 33.29
C ASP A 178 28.61 -12.52 32.62
N ALA A 179 28.35 -12.62 31.30
CA ALA A 179 27.56 -11.66 30.52
C ALA A 179 26.20 -11.28 31.12
N PHE A 180 25.34 -12.26 31.41
CA PHE A 180 24.03 -12.06 32.05
C PHE A 180 24.04 -12.42 33.55
N MET A 181 25.23 -12.51 34.16
CA MET A 181 25.38 -12.83 35.58
C MET A 181 24.64 -11.81 36.45
N HIS A 182 23.82 -12.32 37.38
CA HIS A 182 22.94 -11.56 38.26
C HIS A 182 21.90 -10.65 37.57
N ARG A 183 21.72 -10.71 36.24
CA ARG A 183 20.66 -9.99 35.51
C ARG A 183 19.31 -10.71 35.69
N GLY A 184 18.80 -10.73 36.93
CA GLY A 184 17.75 -11.65 37.40
C GLY A 184 16.39 -11.63 36.68
N THR A 185 16.07 -10.55 35.96
CA THR A 185 14.85 -10.42 35.14
C THR A 185 15.03 -10.84 33.68
N PHE A 186 16.25 -11.14 33.24
CA PHE A 186 16.58 -11.39 31.85
C PHE A 186 15.93 -12.67 31.30
N ASN A 187 15.29 -12.56 30.13
CA ASN A 187 14.72 -13.68 29.37
C ASN A 187 14.59 -13.34 27.86
N GLU A 188 15.48 -12.50 27.32
CA GLU A 188 15.41 -12.11 25.90
C GLU A 188 15.82 -13.26 24.99
N ASP A 189 15.22 -13.34 23.81
CA ASP A 189 15.57 -14.31 22.77
C ASP A 189 17.00 -14.06 22.27
N LEU A 190 17.85 -15.10 22.31
CA LEU A 190 19.24 -15.08 21.85
C LEU A 190 19.48 -16.09 20.70
N ALA A 191 18.43 -16.62 20.08
CA ALA A 191 18.55 -17.75 19.18
C ALA A 191 19.27 -17.43 17.86
N ALA A 192 19.29 -16.18 17.40
CA ALA A 192 20.01 -15.83 16.16
C ALA A 192 21.54 -15.69 16.34
N TRP A 193 22.04 -15.77 17.57
CA TRP A 193 23.46 -15.58 17.88
C TRP A 193 24.33 -16.72 17.31
N ASP A 194 25.31 -16.35 16.48
CA ASP A 194 26.39 -17.24 16.07
C ASP A 194 27.48 -17.27 17.16
N VAL A 195 27.43 -18.31 17.99
CA VAL A 195 28.41 -18.55 19.06
C VAL A 195 29.55 -19.50 18.66
N SER A 196 29.72 -19.79 17.36
CA SER A 196 30.67 -20.81 16.88
C SER A 196 32.14 -20.50 17.21
N GLN A 197 32.49 -19.24 17.45
CA GLN A 197 33.83 -18.79 17.84
C GLN A 197 34.04 -18.71 19.36
N VAL A 198 33.00 -18.96 20.17
CA VAL A 198 33.06 -18.79 21.63
C VAL A 198 33.89 -19.90 22.28
N LEU A 199 34.85 -19.50 23.10
CA LEU A 199 35.76 -20.37 23.84
C LEU A 199 35.42 -20.44 25.34
N ASN A 200 34.65 -19.47 25.86
CA ASN A 200 34.28 -19.35 27.27
C ASN A 200 32.83 -18.87 27.44
N MET A 201 32.04 -19.61 28.24
CA MET A 201 30.66 -19.26 28.64
C MET A 201 30.48 -19.32 30.17
N SER A 202 31.57 -19.25 30.94
CA SER A 202 31.56 -19.44 32.39
C SER A 202 30.61 -18.46 33.07
N GLN A 203 29.72 -18.95 33.94
CA GLN A 203 28.69 -18.17 34.66
C GLN A 203 27.75 -17.29 33.79
N MET A 204 27.69 -17.48 32.47
CA MET A 204 27.01 -16.58 31.53
C MET A 204 25.56 -16.21 31.92
N PHE A 205 24.80 -17.13 32.51
CA PHE A 205 23.41 -16.91 32.98
C PHE A 205 23.27 -17.08 34.51
N ARG A 206 24.37 -17.03 35.28
CA ARG A 206 24.38 -17.32 36.71
C ARG A 206 23.56 -16.29 37.49
N GLY A 207 22.38 -16.71 37.96
CA GLY A 207 21.44 -15.83 38.67
C GLY A 207 20.55 -14.99 37.75
N ALA A 208 20.46 -15.32 36.46
CA ALA A 208 19.42 -14.85 35.56
C ALA A 208 18.11 -15.63 35.82
N PHE A 209 17.48 -15.41 36.98
CA PHE A 209 16.37 -16.24 37.51
C PHE A 209 15.12 -16.34 36.63
N LYS A 210 14.99 -15.53 35.58
CA LYS A 210 13.92 -15.60 34.58
C LYS A 210 14.31 -16.24 33.26
N PHE A 211 15.59 -16.57 33.05
CA PHE A 211 16.06 -17.09 31.77
C PHE A 211 15.58 -18.53 31.53
N ASN A 212 14.67 -18.65 30.57
CA ASN A 212 14.03 -19.87 30.09
C ASN A 212 13.86 -19.82 28.55
N GLN A 213 14.90 -19.37 27.83
CA GLN A 213 14.94 -19.45 26.37
C GLN A 213 15.61 -20.74 25.91
N SER A 214 15.17 -21.24 24.76
CA SER A 214 15.89 -22.30 24.06
C SER A 214 17.12 -21.73 23.35
N ILE A 215 18.28 -22.31 23.66
CA ILE A 215 19.57 -22.04 23.00
C ILE A 215 20.19 -23.35 22.50
N ALA A 216 19.40 -24.42 22.38
CA ALA A 216 19.90 -25.78 22.15
C ALA A 216 20.65 -25.95 20.82
N HIS A 217 20.33 -25.15 19.81
CA HIS A 217 20.95 -25.13 18.49
C HIS A 217 22.29 -24.38 18.41
N TRP A 218 22.79 -23.82 19.51
CA TRP A 218 24.08 -23.14 19.55
C TRP A 218 25.25 -24.11 19.32
N GLU A 219 26.15 -23.75 18.40
CA GLU A 219 27.35 -24.53 18.03
C GLU A 219 28.48 -24.39 19.08
N ILE A 220 28.22 -24.90 20.27
CA ILE A 220 29.11 -24.87 21.45
C ILE A 220 30.32 -25.81 21.37
N SER A 221 30.62 -26.40 20.20
CA SER A 221 31.67 -27.41 20.02
C SER A 221 33.08 -26.91 20.35
N ASN A 222 33.36 -25.63 20.13
CA ASN A 222 34.63 -24.97 20.46
C ASN A 222 34.73 -24.50 21.92
N VAL A 223 33.62 -24.45 22.66
CA VAL A 223 33.58 -23.87 24.02
C VAL A 223 34.41 -24.73 24.99
N SER A 224 35.48 -24.14 25.52
CA SER A 224 36.48 -24.79 26.38
C SER A 224 36.21 -24.61 27.87
N LYS A 225 35.56 -23.51 28.26
CA LYS A 225 35.21 -23.20 29.65
C LYS A 225 33.69 -23.04 29.78
N MET A 226 33.08 -23.94 30.56
CA MET A 226 31.62 -24.01 30.78
C MET A 226 31.24 -23.94 32.28
N THR A 227 32.14 -23.51 33.15
CA THR A 227 31.92 -23.62 34.59
C THR A 227 30.73 -22.78 35.04
N ASN A 228 29.71 -23.45 35.59
CA ASN A 228 28.58 -22.83 36.31
C ASN A 228 27.67 -21.91 35.44
N ILE A 229 27.54 -22.19 34.13
CA ILE A 229 26.77 -21.37 33.16
C ILE A 229 25.43 -20.88 33.72
N PHE A 230 24.60 -21.78 34.26
CA PHE A 230 23.23 -21.48 34.73
C PHE A 230 23.13 -21.32 36.26
N GLY A 231 24.25 -21.24 36.98
CA GLY A 231 24.23 -21.36 38.43
C GLY A 231 23.69 -22.73 38.86
N ASP A 232 22.67 -22.70 39.73
CA ASP A 232 21.94 -23.88 40.22
C ASP A 232 20.98 -24.52 39.18
N GLY A 233 20.81 -23.91 37.99
CA GLY A 233 19.92 -24.40 36.94
C GLY A 233 18.43 -24.23 37.23
N SER A 234 18.07 -23.40 38.22
CA SER A 234 16.67 -23.21 38.66
C SER A 234 15.78 -22.41 37.71
N SER A 235 16.34 -21.62 36.79
CA SER A 235 15.56 -20.75 35.88
C SER A 235 14.97 -21.49 34.67
N LEU A 236 15.64 -22.55 34.21
CA LEU A 236 15.23 -23.32 33.04
C LEU A 236 14.07 -24.27 33.39
N SER A 237 13.05 -24.28 32.53
CA SER A 237 12.03 -25.32 32.48
C SER A 237 12.64 -26.66 32.05
N ASP A 238 12.00 -27.74 32.46
CA ASP A 238 12.48 -29.10 32.21
C ASP A 238 12.54 -29.44 30.70
N ALA A 239 11.64 -28.88 29.89
CA ALA A 239 11.71 -28.97 28.43
C ALA A 239 13.00 -28.33 27.87
N ASN A 240 13.34 -27.11 28.30
CA ASN A 240 14.58 -26.45 27.86
C ASN A 240 15.84 -27.14 28.40
N LYS A 241 15.80 -27.73 29.61
CA LYS A 241 16.90 -28.58 30.10
C LYS A 241 17.11 -29.79 29.19
N GLY A 242 16.03 -30.46 28.79
CA GLY A 242 16.07 -31.59 27.85
C GLY A 242 16.64 -31.22 26.48
N LEU A 243 16.08 -30.17 25.87
CA LEU A 243 16.56 -29.67 24.57
C LEU A 243 18.04 -29.29 24.61
N ILE A 244 18.47 -28.49 25.59
CA ILE A 244 19.89 -28.10 25.75
C ILE A 244 20.77 -29.33 26.03
N HIS A 245 20.31 -30.30 26.83
CA HIS A 245 21.08 -31.53 27.07
C HIS A 245 21.25 -32.39 25.81
N SER A 246 20.24 -32.47 24.95
CA SER A 246 20.27 -33.28 23.70
C SER A 246 21.38 -32.85 22.72
N THR A 247 21.83 -31.60 22.82
CA THR A 247 22.87 -31.02 21.97
C THR A 247 24.16 -30.73 22.74
N PHE A 248 24.10 -30.04 23.88
CA PHE A 248 25.30 -29.56 24.58
C PHE A 248 26.11 -30.69 25.24
N SER A 249 25.47 -31.80 25.61
CA SER A 249 26.14 -32.98 26.19
C SER A 249 27.21 -33.61 25.29
N LYS A 250 27.19 -33.30 23.98
CA LYS A 250 28.19 -33.71 23.00
C LYS A 250 29.56 -33.06 23.24
N ASN A 251 29.61 -31.91 23.93
CA ASN A 251 30.87 -31.30 24.35
C ASN A 251 31.30 -31.88 25.72
N LYS A 252 32.49 -32.49 25.74
CA LYS A 252 33.14 -33.09 26.93
C LYS A 252 33.28 -32.15 28.15
N ASN A 253 33.15 -30.84 27.97
CA ASN A 253 33.27 -29.82 29.02
C ASN A 253 31.91 -29.49 29.69
N TRP A 254 30.80 -30.03 29.16
CA TRP A 254 29.44 -29.77 29.63
C TRP A 254 29.22 -30.31 31.07
N PRO A 255 28.84 -29.45 32.04
CA PRO A 255 28.90 -29.84 33.46
C PRO A 255 27.57 -30.34 34.06
N TYR A 256 26.47 -30.39 33.29
CA TYR A 256 25.14 -30.69 33.83
C TYR A 256 24.59 -32.04 33.33
N ASP A 257 24.41 -33.00 34.24
CA ASP A 257 23.61 -34.20 33.95
C ASP A 257 22.12 -33.87 34.01
N TRP A 258 21.52 -33.74 32.83
CA TRP A 258 20.10 -33.45 32.59
C TRP A 258 19.44 -34.58 31.78
N SER A 259 20.05 -35.77 31.73
CA SER A 259 19.59 -36.93 30.96
C SER A 259 18.20 -37.45 31.31
N ASN A 260 17.69 -37.09 32.50
CA ASN A 260 16.35 -37.45 32.96
C ASN A 260 15.23 -36.53 32.44
N TYR A 261 15.58 -35.42 31.76
CA TYR A 261 14.62 -34.47 31.19
C TYR A 261 14.33 -34.81 29.72
N ASP A 262 13.76 -35.99 29.48
CA ASP A 262 13.50 -36.49 28.14
C ASP A 262 12.26 -35.82 27.53
N VAL A 263 12.44 -35.12 26.41
CA VAL A 263 11.39 -34.51 25.60
C VAL A 263 11.59 -34.88 24.14
N ALA A 264 10.49 -34.96 23.39
CA ALA A 264 10.55 -35.25 21.95
C ALA A 264 11.52 -34.27 21.26
N PRO A 265 12.42 -34.75 20.37
CA PRO A 265 13.44 -33.92 19.75
C PRO A 265 12.78 -32.94 18.78
N ASN A 266 12.60 -31.71 19.25
CA ASN A 266 12.00 -30.63 18.46
C ASN A 266 12.81 -30.34 17.20
N SER A 267 12.11 -30.18 16.08
CA SER A 267 12.67 -30.01 14.74
C SER A 267 12.54 -28.57 14.28
N ALA A 268 13.49 -28.08 13.46
CA ALA A 268 13.36 -26.74 12.90
C ALA A 268 12.23 -26.67 11.84
N PRO A 269 11.55 -25.52 11.69
CA PRO A 269 10.60 -25.30 10.60
C PRO A 269 11.22 -25.56 9.23
N THR A 270 10.43 -26.09 8.29
CA THR A 270 10.85 -26.39 6.91
C THR A 270 10.05 -25.57 5.89
N ASP A 271 10.47 -25.62 4.62
CA ASP A 271 9.67 -25.13 3.49
C ASP A 271 9.25 -23.66 3.57
N LEU A 272 10.09 -22.80 4.16
CA LEU A 272 9.90 -21.34 4.13
C LEU A 272 9.85 -20.84 2.68
N ASN A 273 8.65 -20.45 2.24
CA ASN A 273 8.36 -20.02 0.87
C ASN A 273 7.41 -18.83 0.88
N ALA A 274 7.47 -18.00 -0.17
CA ALA A 274 6.42 -17.05 -0.48
C ALA A 274 5.24 -17.77 -1.16
N THR A 275 4.00 -17.41 -0.82
CA THR A 275 2.79 -18.02 -1.40
C THR A 275 2.51 -17.59 -2.85
N GLY A 276 3.25 -16.59 -3.34
CA GLY A 276 3.20 -16.09 -4.70
C GLY A 276 4.39 -15.16 -4.99
N PRO A 277 4.48 -14.57 -6.20
CA PRO A 277 5.52 -13.62 -6.54
C PRO A 277 5.50 -12.39 -5.63
N LEU A 278 6.64 -12.06 -5.02
CA LEU A 278 6.79 -10.84 -4.22
C LEU A 278 6.93 -9.64 -5.16
N VAL A 279 5.90 -8.80 -5.23
CA VAL A 279 5.83 -7.68 -6.17
C VAL A 279 5.21 -6.45 -5.52
N ILE A 280 5.67 -5.28 -5.94
CA ILE A 280 5.07 -3.99 -5.60
C ILE A 280 5.12 -3.07 -6.81
N LEU A 281 4.05 -2.31 -7.05
CA LEU A 281 4.08 -1.21 -8.01
C LEU A 281 4.93 -0.07 -7.45
N GLU A 282 5.64 0.69 -8.29
CA GLU A 282 6.26 1.94 -7.81
C GLU A 282 5.20 2.95 -7.33
N ASN A 283 5.63 3.96 -6.59
CA ASN A 283 4.82 5.05 -6.04
C ASN A 283 3.66 4.62 -5.11
N GLN A 284 3.63 3.36 -4.67
CA GLN A 284 2.67 2.87 -3.68
C GLN A 284 2.99 3.35 -2.25
N PRO A 285 1.97 3.61 -1.41
CA PRO A 285 2.17 4.13 -0.07
C PRO A 285 2.79 3.11 0.88
N ILE A 286 3.47 3.60 1.92
CA ILE A 286 3.94 2.79 3.06
C ILE A 286 2.76 2.00 3.66
N GLY A 287 3.00 0.72 3.99
CA GLY A 287 1.99 -0.25 4.42
C GLY A 287 1.35 -1.06 3.28
N SER A 288 1.67 -0.77 2.00
CA SER A 288 1.17 -1.55 0.86
C SER A 288 1.61 -3.01 0.92
N PHE A 289 0.73 -3.92 0.52
CA PHE A 289 1.02 -5.36 0.52
C PHE A 289 2.00 -5.74 -0.59
N VAL A 290 2.98 -6.60 -0.25
CA VAL A 290 4.05 -7.05 -1.15
C VAL A 290 4.01 -8.57 -1.36
N GLY A 291 3.57 -9.31 -0.35
CA GLY A 291 3.43 -10.77 -0.41
C GLY A 291 3.16 -11.40 0.95
N GLN A 292 3.07 -12.73 0.97
CA GLN A 292 2.79 -13.53 2.16
C GLN A 292 3.74 -14.73 2.18
N PHE A 293 4.24 -15.07 3.36
CA PHE A 293 5.09 -16.24 3.59
C PHE A 293 4.33 -17.37 4.30
N THR A 294 4.80 -18.58 4.07
CA THR A 294 4.35 -19.81 4.72
C THR A 294 5.57 -20.71 4.97
N ALA A 295 5.47 -21.56 5.98
CA ALA A 295 6.43 -22.62 6.28
C ALA A 295 5.67 -23.79 6.91
N ASN A 296 6.28 -24.97 6.88
CA ASN A 296 5.81 -26.15 7.59
C ASN A 296 6.60 -26.31 8.89
N ASP A 297 6.06 -27.10 9.81
CA ASP A 297 6.78 -27.53 11.00
C ASP A 297 6.59 -29.04 11.18
N PRO A 298 7.65 -29.82 11.47
CA PRO A 298 7.49 -31.25 11.72
C PRO A 298 6.77 -31.59 13.03
N ASP A 299 6.76 -30.66 14.01
CA ASP A 299 6.22 -30.89 15.34
C ASP A 299 4.74 -30.46 15.47
N ALA A 300 4.00 -31.18 16.32
CA ALA A 300 2.55 -31.10 16.35
C ALA A 300 2.05 -29.89 17.16
N ASN A 301 1.25 -29.02 16.51
CA ASN A 301 0.69 -27.77 17.05
C ASN A 301 1.71 -26.66 17.31
N THR A 302 2.83 -26.65 16.59
CA THR A 302 3.84 -25.59 16.67
C THR A 302 3.30 -24.21 16.25
N ILE A 303 3.61 -23.18 17.05
CA ILE A 303 3.39 -21.78 16.69
C ILE A 303 4.60 -21.26 15.90
N LEU A 304 4.40 -20.90 14.64
CA LEU A 304 5.42 -20.29 13.79
C LEU A 304 5.42 -18.76 13.88
N THR A 305 6.60 -18.15 13.92
CA THR A 305 6.79 -16.69 13.93
C THR A 305 7.75 -16.25 12.83
N PHE A 306 7.29 -15.37 11.94
CA PHE A 306 8.08 -14.81 10.83
C PHE A 306 8.73 -13.46 11.20
N THR A 307 9.93 -13.21 10.65
CA THR A 307 10.76 -12.01 10.90
C THR A 307 11.65 -11.70 9.69
N LEU A 308 11.99 -10.42 9.46
CA LEU A 308 13.07 -10.02 8.56
C LEU A 308 14.39 -10.00 9.35
N VAL A 309 15.48 -10.54 8.79
CA VAL A 309 16.78 -10.64 9.50
C VAL A 309 17.97 -10.28 8.61
N GLY A 310 19.04 -9.76 9.23
CA GLY A 310 20.19 -9.16 8.54
C GLY A 310 20.95 -10.03 7.53
N GLY A 311 21.71 -9.35 6.68
CA GLY A 311 22.55 -9.95 5.65
C GLY A 311 21.86 -10.13 4.29
N ALA A 312 20.72 -9.45 4.09
CA ALA A 312 20.24 -9.02 2.79
C ALA A 312 19.97 -7.50 2.91
N ASN A 313 20.43 -6.72 1.93
CA ASN A 313 20.62 -5.27 2.12
C ASN A 313 19.31 -4.49 2.29
N ASP A 314 18.22 -5.00 1.72
CA ASP A 314 17.03 -4.22 1.42
C ASP A 314 15.87 -4.41 2.41
N ASN A 315 16.08 -5.18 3.48
CA ASN A 315 15.05 -5.45 4.50
C ASN A 315 14.38 -4.17 5.03
N HIS A 316 15.13 -3.07 5.16
CA HIS A 316 14.67 -1.79 5.72
C HIS A 316 13.61 -1.08 4.83
N PHE A 317 13.48 -1.45 3.55
CA PHE A 317 12.38 -0.98 2.70
C PHE A 317 11.06 -1.73 2.94
N PHE A 318 11.04 -2.74 3.81
CA PHE A 318 9.90 -3.63 4.07
C PHE A 318 9.60 -3.81 5.56
N SER A 319 8.45 -4.38 5.85
CA SER A 319 8.04 -4.85 7.18
C SER A 319 7.32 -6.18 7.03
N ILE A 320 7.46 -7.06 8.01
CA ILE A 320 6.75 -8.34 8.07
C ILE A 320 6.03 -8.47 9.41
N ASP A 321 4.80 -8.99 9.42
CA ASP A 321 4.14 -9.38 10.67
C ASP A 321 4.54 -10.79 11.13
N THR A 322 4.20 -11.13 12.38
CA THR A 322 4.54 -12.44 12.97
C THR A 322 3.95 -13.62 12.20
N ASN A 323 2.94 -13.39 11.37
CA ASN A 323 2.21 -14.40 10.61
C ASN A 323 2.70 -14.48 9.15
N GLY A 324 3.78 -13.76 8.80
CA GLY A 324 4.43 -13.83 7.49
C GLY A 324 3.90 -12.86 6.44
N LYS A 325 3.04 -11.90 6.80
CA LYS A 325 2.54 -10.90 5.83
C LYS A 325 3.60 -9.82 5.59
N LEU A 326 4.06 -9.68 4.36
CA LEU A 326 5.05 -8.68 3.94
C LEU A 326 4.37 -7.42 3.40
N THR A 327 4.81 -6.26 3.88
CA THR A 327 4.35 -4.93 3.46
C THR A 327 5.52 -3.97 3.21
N ALA A 328 5.28 -2.91 2.45
CA ALA A 328 6.22 -1.83 2.21
C ALA A 328 6.47 -0.98 3.48
N ALA A 329 7.73 -0.71 3.81
CA ALA A 329 8.12 0.32 4.78
C ALA A 329 8.51 1.65 4.11
N ALA A 330 8.77 1.63 2.79
CA ALA A 330 9.12 2.79 1.98
C ALA A 330 8.19 2.97 0.76
N VAL A 331 8.35 4.06 0.03
CA VAL A 331 7.79 4.25 -1.31
C VAL A 331 8.88 3.88 -2.33
N PHE A 332 8.55 3.02 -3.29
CA PHE A 332 9.47 2.55 -4.32
C PHE A 332 9.39 3.39 -5.59
N ASP A 333 10.49 3.50 -6.34
CA ASP A 333 10.59 4.15 -7.66
C ASP A 333 11.32 3.18 -8.61
N TYR A 334 10.75 2.89 -9.77
CA TYR A 334 11.22 1.76 -10.60
C TYR A 334 12.59 2.05 -11.26
N GLU A 335 12.78 3.26 -11.79
CA GLU A 335 14.05 3.68 -12.40
C GLU A 335 15.18 3.82 -11.38
N SER A 336 14.87 3.96 -10.08
CA SER A 336 15.86 3.91 -8.99
C SER A 336 16.34 2.48 -8.72
N ASN A 337 15.43 1.50 -8.61
CA ASN A 337 15.78 0.07 -8.54
C ASN A 337 14.59 -0.85 -8.90
N GLU A 338 14.81 -1.78 -9.83
CA GLU A 338 13.78 -2.74 -10.25
C GLU A 338 13.61 -3.96 -9.33
N SER A 339 14.59 -4.28 -8.46
CA SER A 339 14.48 -5.45 -7.57
C SER A 339 15.31 -5.34 -6.30
N TYR A 340 14.72 -5.73 -5.19
CA TYR A 340 15.27 -5.66 -3.84
C TYR A 340 15.40 -7.06 -3.25
N GLN A 341 16.47 -7.34 -2.51
CA GLN A 341 16.73 -8.64 -1.87
C GLN A 341 16.49 -8.56 -0.37
N ILE A 342 15.51 -9.34 0.11
CA ILE A 342 15.19 -9.48 1.53
C ILE A 342 15.57 -10.88 2.05
N ARG A 343 15.81 -10.98 3.35
CA ARG A 343 15.99 -12.27 4.05
C ARG A 343 14.95 -12.44 5.14
N VAL A 344 14.15 -13.49 5.02
CA VAL A 344 13.13 -13.87 6.00
C VAL A 344 13.64 -15.03 6.85
N LYS A 345 13.37 -14.97 8.15
CA LYS A 345 13.55 -16.05 9.14
C LYS A 345 12.17 -16.43 9.67
N VAL A 346 11.84 -17.71 9.65
CA VAL A 346 10.71 -18.27 10.42
C VAL A 346 11.26 -19.15 11.52
N ARG A 347 10.73 -18.98 12.74
CA ARG A 347 11.05 -19.80 13.90
C ARG A 347 9.82 -20.52 14.44
N ASP A 348 10.06 -21.59 15.19
CA ASP A 348 9.08 -22.21 16.07
C ASP A 348 9.00 -21.54 17.46
N GLN A 349 8.21 -22.14 18.34
CA GLN A 349 8.03 -21.78 19.75
C GLN A 349 9.21 -22.16 20.68
N PHE A 350 10.21 -22.89 20.16
CA PHE A 350 11.47 -23.24 20.84
C PHE A 350 12.69 -22.60 20.14
N ASN A 351 12.44 -21.53 19.38
CA ASN A 351 13.38 -20.74 18.60
C ASN A 351 14.28 -21.49 17.60
N LEU A 352 13.99 -22.74 17.21
CA LEU A 352 14.63 -23.32 16.03
C LEU A 352 14.06 -22.65 14.78
N PHE A 353 14.87 -22.45 13.75
CA PHE A 353 14.51 -21.61 12.62
C PHE A 353 15.09 -22.07 11.29
N VAL A 354 14.43 -21.66 10.21
CA VAL A 354 15.00 -21.63 8.85
C VAL A 354 14.95 -20.20 8.31
N LYS A 355 15.93 -19.83 7.48
CA LYS A 355 16.02 -18.53 6.83
C LYS A 355 16.36 -18.66 5.36
N HIS A 356 15.77 -17.81 4.52
CA HIS A 356 15.95 -17.85 3.07
C HIS A 356 15.88 -16.44 2.46
N ASP A 357 16.55 -16.25 1.32
CA ASP A 357 16.62 -14.99 0.59
C ASP A 357 15.54 -14.93 -0.49
N PHE A 358 14.92 -13.77 -0.67
CA PHE A 358 13.84 -13.57 -1.63
C PHE A 358 13.99 -12.25 -2.38
N ALA A 359 13.82 -12.31 -3.70
CA ALA A 359 13.77 -11.13 -4.55
C ALA A 359 12.34 -10.55 -4.60
N VAL A 360 12.17 -9.34 -4.09
CA VAL A 360 10.99 -8.50 -4.37
C VAL A 360 11.24 -7.76 -5.69
N LYS A 361 10.23 -7.65 -6.54
CA LYS A 361 10.29 -6.84 -7.77
C LYS A 361 9.45 -5.59 -7.67
N VAL A 362 10.01 -4.46 -8.10
CA VAL A 362 9.24 -3.25 -8.37
C VAL A 362 8.68 -3.33 -9.78
N LEU A 363 7.47 -2.82 -9.98
CA LEU A 363 6.78 -2.78 -11.27
C LEU A 363 6.61 -1.33 -11.74
N ASP A 364 7.19 -1.05 -12.90
CA ASP A 364 7.20 0.19 -13.68
C ASP A 364 5.79 0.79 -13.93
N ILE A 365 5.61 2.08 -13.58
CA ILE A 365 4.43 2.91 -13.95
C ILE A 365 4.87 3.98 -14.97
N LEU A 366 5.49 3.51 -16.06
CA LEU A 366 5.88 4.20 -17.29
C LEU A 366 5.61 5.71 -17.32
N LYS A 367 6.58 6.48 -16.79
CA LYS A 367 6.55 7.93 -16.77
C LYS A 367 6.37 8.49 -18.20
N GLU A 368 5.59 9.58 -18.34
CA GLU A 368 5.12 10.03 -19.66
C GLU A 368 6.27 10.50 -20.57
N GLY A 369 6.25 10.03 -21.83
CA GLY A 369 7.44 9.88 -22.64
C GLY A 369 8.26 11.14 -22.92
N GLY A 370 9.57 11.02 -22.81
CA GLY A 370 10.53 12.07 -23.13
C GLY A 370 10.39 12.59 -24.57
N LYS A 371 10.44 13.92 -24.72
CA LYS A 371 10.50 14.55 -26.04
C LYS A 371 11.88 14.31 -26.66
N LYS A 372 11.91 14.14 -27.99
CA LYS A 372 13.13 14.42 -28.75
C LYS A 372 13.40 15.93 -28.73
N GLU A 373 14.67 16.29 -28.64
CA GLU A 373 15.14 17.61 -28.99
C GLU A 373 15.25 17.69 -30.52
N ASP A 374 14.50 18.60 -31.14
CA ASP A 374 14.80 19.12 -32.48
C ASP A 374 15.17 20.60 -32.27
N GLU A 375 16.35 21.00 -32.74
CA GLU A 375 16.89 22.33 -32.47
C GLU A 375 16.23 23.44 -33.32
N GLY A 376 15.98 24.59 -32.68
CA GLY A 376 16.15 25.87 -33.35
C GLY A 376 14.91 26.55 -33.95
N SER A 377 14.25 27.40 -33.15
CA SER A 377 13.88 28.75 -33.60
C SER A 377 13.82 29.73 -32.42
N LYS A 378 13.84 31.04 -32.71
CA LYS A 378 13.85 32.14 -31.72
C LYS A 378 12.62 33.04 -31.90
N GLY A 379 12.14 33.59 -30.78
CA GLY A 379 10.96 34.47 -30.71
C GLY A 379 9.76 33.74 -30.09
N ASP A 380 8.93 34.35 -29.25
CA ASP A 380 8.93 35.75 -28.79
C ASP A 380 8.42 35.89 -27.35
N LYS A 381 8.51 37.08 -26.76
CA LYS A 381 8.01 37.35 -25.39
C LYS A 381 6.51 37.74 -25.37
N ASN A 382 5.89 37.56 -24.20
CA ASN A 382 4.49 37.87 -23.86
C ASN A 382 3.38 37.03 -24.52
N SER A 383 3.11 35.86 -23.92
CA SER A 383 1.71 35.43 -23.71
C SER A 383 1.62 34.61 -22.42
N THR A 384 0.81 35.05 -21.45
CA THR A 384 0.43 34.22 -20.31
C THR A 384 -0.68 33.27 -20.77
N LYS A 385 -0.29 32.10 -21.28
CA LYS A 385 -1.22 31.05 -21.66
C LYS A 385 -0.82 29.75 -20.98
N ASP A 386 -1.82 29.06 -20.44
CA ASP A 386 -1.69 27.72 -19.85
C ASP A 386 -1.12 26.76 -20.92
N THR A 387 0.03 26.14 -20.62
CA THR A 387 0.68 25.14 -21.47
C THR A 387 0.60 23.74 -20.88
N THR A 388 -0.51 23.41 -20.22
CA THR A 388 -0.91 22.01 -20.03
C THR A 388 -1.07 21.34 -21.40
N VAL A 389 -0.17 20.40 -21.71
CA VAL A 389 -0.31 19.55 -22.90
C VAL A 389 -1.54 18.67 -22.67
N PRO A 390 -2.49 18.57 -23.63
CA PRO A 390 -3.70 17.79 -23.42
C PRO A 390 -3.34 16.34 -23.15
N LYS A 391 -3.89 15.77 -22.07
CA LYS A 391 -3.46 14.48 -21.52
C LYS A 391 -4.55 13.43 -21.67
N LEU A 392 -4.25 12.37 -22.44
CA LEU A 392 -5.13 11.23 -22.62
C LEU A 392 -5.01 10.27 -21.42
N THR A 393 -6.13 9.95 -20.79
CA THR A 393 -6.22 9.15 -19.55
C THR A 393 -7.24 8.00 -19.70
N LEU A 394 -7.06 6.96 -18.89
CA LEU A 394 -7.99 5.86 -18.68
C LEU A 394 -8.18 5.71 -17.16
N SER A 395 -9.43 5.64 -16.68
CA SER A 395 -9.72 5.74 -15.24
C SER A 395 -9.46 4.47 -14.42
N ASN A 396 -9.26 3.33 -15.07
CA ASN A 396 -8.88 2.06 -14.44
C ASN A 396 -8.25 1.13 -15.49
N HIS A 397 -7.29 0.31 -15.05
CA HIS A 397 -6.46 -0.56 -15.89
C HIS A 397 -6.67 -2.05 -15.62
N THR A 398 -7.50 -2.41 -14.63
CA THR A 398 -7.74 -3.81 -14.24
C THR A 398 -8.99 -4.39 -14.89
N ILE A 399 -8.93 -5.66 -15.23
CA ILE A 399 -10.01 -6.48 -15.76
C ILE A 399 -10.18 -7.63 -14.77
N LYS A 400 -11.37 -7.81 -14.19
CA LYS A 400 -11.65 -8.99 -13.36
C LYS A 400 -12.06 -10.15 -14.26
N ALA A 401 -11.48 -11.33 -14.01
CA ALA A 401 -11.83 -12.57 -14.68
C ALA A 401 -13.28 -13.00 -14.39
N ASN A 402 -13.83 -13.92 -15.18
CA ASN A 402 -15.20 -14.44 -15.14
C ASN A 402 -16.32 -13.40 -15.36
N GLN A 403 -16.02 -12.10 -15.30
CA GLN A 403 -16.98 -11.02 -15.52
C GLN A 403 -17.60 -11.07 -16.93
N PRO A 404 -18.85 -10.64 -17.10
CA PRO A 404 -19.57 -10.78 -18.36
C PRO A 404 -18.98 -9.96 -19.50
N LYS A 405 -19.19 -10.42 -20.73
CA LYS A 405 -18.97 -9.61 -21.95
C LYS A 405 -19.67 -8.26 -21.82
N GLY A 406 -18.93 -7.19 -22.10
CA GLY A 406 -19.42 -5.80 -22.01
C GLY A 406 -18.89 -5.06 -20.79
N THR A 407 -18.34 -5.75 -19.79
CA THR A 407 -17.81 -5.17 -18.55
C THR A 407 -16.94 -3.95 -18.79
N ILE A 408 -17.15 -2.89 -18.01
CA ILE A 408 -16.37 -1.65 -18.06
C ILE A 408 -14.98 -1.93 -17.46
N VAL A 409 -13.94 -1.66 -18.23
CA VAL A 409 -12.55 -1.70 -17.78
C VAL A 409 -12.18 -0.36 -17.14
N GLY A 410 -12.46 0.74 -17.84
CA GLY A 410 -12.22 2.11 -17.36
C GLY A 410 -12.78 3.15 -18.33
N LYS A 411 -12.88 4.41 -17.89
CA LYS A 411 -13.36 5.54 -18.69
C LYS A 411 -12.21 6.29 -19.35
N ILE A 412 -12.35 6.63 -20.63
CA ILE A 412 -11.36 7.39 -21.40
C ILE A 412 -11.69 8.88 -21.37
N SER A 413 -10.67 9.72 -21.17
CA SER A 413 -10.81 11.19 -21.13
C SER A 413 -9.56 11.93 -21.63
N THR A 414 -9.74 13.18 -22.05
CA THR A 414 -8.67 14.16 -22.29
C THR A 414 -8.77 15.33 -21.31
N GLU A 415 -7.70 15.60 -20.58
CA GLU A 415 -7.54 16.83 -19.81
C GLU A 415 -7.05 17.98 -20.72
N GLY A 416 -7.32 19.24 -20.36
CA GLY A 416 -6.79 20.42 -21.07
C GLY A 416 -7.62 20.97 -22.24
N HIS A 417 -8.75 20.35 -22.62
CA HIS A 417 -9.66 20.91 -23.64
C HIS A 417 -10.75 21.82 -23.03
N ASP A 418 -11.04 22.92 -23.72
CA ASP A 418 -12.15 23.83 -23.38
C ASP A 418 -13.50 23.10 -23.37
N LYS A 419 -14.32 23.40 -22.35
CA LYS A 419 -15.45 22.58 -21.87
C LYS A 419 -16.62 22.37 -22.85
N ASP A 420 -16.59 23.02 -24.01
CA ASP A 420 -17.64 22.99 -25.03
C ASP A 420 -17.29 22.12 -26.27
N HIS A 421 -16.12 21.44 -26.28
CA HIS A 421 -15.66 20.66 -27.43
C HIS A 421 -15.88 19.14 -27.27
N THR A 422 -16.51 18.52 -28.27
CA THR A 422 -16.65 17.05 -28.35
C THR A 422 -15.36 16.41 -28.89
N VAL A 423 -14.70 15.58 -28.07
CA VAL A 423 -13.57 14.74 -28.47
C VAL A 423 -14.07 13.33 -28.78
N GLU A 424 -13.70 12.79 -29.93
CA GLU A 424 -14.01 11.41 -30.35
C GLU A 424 -12.86 10.47 -29.98
N TYR A 425 -13.16 9.24 -29.55
CA TYR A 425 -12.17 8.24 -29.13
C TYR A 425 -12.33 6.96 -29.94
N SER A 426 -11.22 6.45 -30.49
CA SER A 426 -11.18 5.25 -31.33
C SER A 426 -10.00 4.34 -30.96
N LEU A 427 -10.12 3.04 -31.26
CA LEU A 427 -9.03 2.07 -31.11
C LEU A 427 -8.26 1.96 -32.44
N ILE A 428 -6.95 2.20 -32.42
CA ILE A 428 -6.09 2.24 -33.61
C ILE A 428 -5.01 1.16 -33.59
N SER A 429 -4.65 0.61 -34.75
CA SER A 429 -3.64 -0.43 -34.89
C SER A 429 -2.21 0.11 -34.76
N GLY A 430 -1.23 -0.74 -34.43
CA GLY A 430 0.20 -0.44 -34.47
C GLY A 430 1.02 -1.13 -33.37
N LYS A 431 2.25 -0.66 -33.15
CA LYS A 431 3.15 -1.21 -32.13
C LYS A 431 2.51 -1.06 -30.74
N GLY A 432 2.12 -2.19 -30.14
CA GLY A 432 1.49 -2.22 -28.82
C GLY A 432 -0.05 -2.21 -28.80
N SER A 433 -0.72 -2.33 -29.96
CA SER A 433 -2.19 -2.50 -30.05
C SER A 433 -2.63 -3.97 -29.97
N LYS A 434 -1.86 -4.84 -29.29
CA LYS A 434 -1.97 -6.31 -29.38
C LYS A 434 -3.37 -6.84 -29.05
N SER A 435 -4.11 -6.15 -28.21
CA SER A 435 -5.39 -6.63 -27.65
C SER A 435 -6.59 -5.81 -28.12
N ASN A 436 -6.43 -4.85 -29.05
CA ASN A 436 -7.54 -3.99 -29.53
C ASN A 436 -8.78 -4.78 -29.96
N ASP A 437 -8.58 -5.94 -30.59
CA ASP A 437 -9.69 -6.77 -31.08
C ASP A 437 -10.53 -7.40 -29.97
N LEU A 438 -10.05 -7.39 -28.72
CA LEU A 438 -10.73 -7.89 -27.51
C LEU A 438 -11.53 -6.81 -26.75
N PHE A 439 -11.43 -5.53 -27.15
CA PHE A 439 -12.13 -4.40 -26.51
C PHE A 439 -12.91 -3.53 -27.50
N TYR A 440 -13.83 -2.73 -26.98
CA TYR A 440 -14.49 -1.64 -27.71
C TYR A 440 -14.65 -0.42 -26.80
N ILE A 441 -14.84 0.75 -27.39
CA ILE A 441 -15.23 1.97 -26.67
C ILE A 441 -16.75 2.06 -26.75
N GLY A 442 -17.42 2.00 -25.61
CA GLY A 442 -18.88 2.07 -25.49
C GLY A 442 -19.37 3.46 -25.05
N PRO A 443 -20.66 3.54 -24.67
CA PRO A 443 -21.24 4.76 -24.09
C PRO A 443 -20.41 5.32 -22.93
N PHE A 444 -20.53 6.64 -22.72
CA PHE A 444 -19.78 7.42 -21.73
C PHE A 444 -18.24 7.39 -21.90
N ASN A 445 -17.75 6.98 -23.07
CA ASN A 445 -16.32 6.76 -23.40
C ASN A 445 -15.68 5.64 -22.58
N ASN A 446 -16.49 4.68 -22.12
CA ASN A 446 -16.00 3.56 -21.33
C ASN A 446 -15.39 2.48 -22.23
N LEU A 447 -14.12 2.14 -22.00
CA LEU A 447 -13.48 0.97 -22.58
C LEU A 447 -14.13 -0.29 -21.97
N ARG A 448 -14.57 -1.21 -22.83
CA ARG A 448 -15.38 -2.37 -22.46
C ARG A 448 -14.90 -3.66 -23.11
N THR A 449 -15.10 -4.79 -22.43
CA THR A 449 -14.67 -6.12 -22.91
C THR A 449 -15.58 -6.64 -24.05
N LYS A 450 -15.02 -7.24 -25.10
CA LYS A 450 -15.81 -7.93 -26.16
C LYS A 450 -16.12 -9.39 -25.80
N GLN A 451 -15.52 -9.93 -24.74
CA GLN A 451 -15.72 -11.29 -24.23
C GLN A 451 -15.68 -11.30 -22.68
N SER A 452 -16.01 -12.43 -22.07
CA SER A 452 -15.54 -12.73 -20.72
C SER A 452 -14.10 -13.24 -20.80
N PHE A 453 -13.33 -13.10 -19.72
CA PHE A 453 -11.92 -13.52 -19.67
C PHE A 453 -11.67 -14.52 -18.54
N ASP A 454 -10.88 -15.55 -18.83
CA ASP A 454 -10.57 -16.67 -17.95
C ASP A 454 -9.11 -16.55 -17.46
N PHE A 455 -8.92 -16.38 -16.14
CA PHE A 455 -7.62 -16.04 -15.56
C PHE A 455 -6.50 -17.05 -15.85
N ASP A 456 -6.87 -18.33 -16.03
CA ASP A 456 -5.92 -19.41 -16.26
C ASP A 456 -5.65 -19.68 -17.76
N LYS A 457 -6.36 -19.00 -18.67
CA LYS A 457 -6.33 -19.28 -20.13
C LYS A 457 -6.05 -18.08 -21.01
N ASP A 458 -6.48 -16.88 -20.62
CA ASP A 458 -6.28 -15.64 -21.39
C ASP A 458 -4.95 -14.93 -21.06
N ASP A 459 -4.48 -14.07 -21.98
CA ASP A 459 -3.26 -13.27 -21.76
C ASP A 459 -3.48 -12.26 -20.62
N ARG A 460 -2.71 -12.41 -19.53
CA ARG A 460 -2.84 -11.58 -18.34
C ARG A 460 -2.33 -10.15 -18.52
N ASN A 461 -1.54 -9.87 -19.57
CA ASN A 461 -0.91 -8.57 -19.84
C ASN A 461 -1.37 -7.99 -21.20
N MET A 462 -2.64 -7.58 -21.25
CA MET A 462 -3.25 -7.02 -22.45
C MET A 462 -2.81 -5.57 -22.70
N SER A 463 -2.95 -5.09 -23.95
CA SER A 463 -2.76 -3.65 -24.23
C SER A 463 -3.55 -3.15 -25.44
N VAL A 464 -4.09 -1.94 -25.28
CA VAL A 464 -4.85 -1.22 -26.30
C VAL A 464 -4.15 0.07 -26.70
N ARG A 465 -4.38 0.54 -27.93
CA ARG A 465 -3.92 1.85 -28.40
C ARG A 465 -5.11 2.70 -28.80
N VAL A 466 -5.30 3.82 -28.13
CA VAL A 466 -6.43 4.74 -28.28
C VAL A 466 -5.97 6.00 -28.98
N LEU A 467 -6.77 6.47 -29.95
CA LEU A 467 -6.66 7.79 -30.57
C LEU A 467 -7.82 8.66 -30.09
N ALA A 468 -7.51 9.79 -29.47
CA ALA A 468 -8.43 10.89 -29.25
C ALA A 468 -8.31 11.89 -30.41
N LYS A 469 -9.45 12.35 -30.96
CA LYS A 469 -9.50 13.34 -32.04
C LYS A 469 -10.39 14.52 -31.65
N GLY A 470 -9.83 15.72 -31.75
CA GLY A 470 -10.55 16.98 -31.54
C GLY A 470 -11.15 17.52 -32.85
N GLN A 471 -11.46 18.82 -32.87
CA GLN A 471 -11.79 19.50 -34.13
C GLN A 471 -10.51 19.78 -34.96
N GLY A 472 -10.64 19.72 -36.28
CA GLY A 472 -9.51 19.82 -37.21
C GLY A 472 -8.59 18.60 -37.19
N ASP A 473 -7.31 18.81 -37.51
CA ASP A 473 -6.28 17.77 -37.50
C ASP A 473 -5.67 17.51 -36.11
N SER A 474 -6.25 18.10 -35.06
CA SER A 474 -5.84 17.86 -33.67
C SER A 474 -6.15 16.42 -33.26
N SER A 475 -5.10 15.65 -32.97
CA SER A 475 -5.23 14.26 -32.51
C SER A 475 -4.09 13.88 -31.57
N LEU A 476 -4.40 12.95 -30.67
CA LEU A 476 -3.51 12.50 -29.60
C LEU A 476 -3.70 11.00 -29.41
N GLU A 477 -2.63 10.23 -29.55
CA GLU A 477 -2.65 8.78 -29.31
C GLU A 477 -1.91 8.38 -28.04
N LYS A 478 -2.41 7.33 -27.37
CA LYS A 478 -1.76 6.73 -26.20
C LYS A 478 -2.00 5.23 -26.16
N ARG A 479 -1.01 4.49 -25.66
CA ARG A 479 -1.15 3.06 -25.33
C ARG A 479 -1.53 2.92 -23.86
N PHE A 480 -2.46 2.02 -23.57
CA PHE A 480 -2.80 1.62 -22.21
C PHE A 480 -2.54 0.11 -22.05
N SER A 481 -1.76 -0.26 -21.04
CA SER A 481 -1.66 -1.64 -20.55
C SER A 481 -2.88 -1.97 -19.70
N LEU A 482 -3.36 -3.21 -19.76
CA LEU A 482 -4.52 -3.70 -19.01
C LEU A 482 -4.18 -5.07 -18.40
N PHE A 483 -4.61 -5.31 -17.16
CA PHE A 483 -4.23 -6.48 -16.39
C PHE A 483 -5.42 -7.36 -16.04
N LEU A 484 -5.35 -8.65 -16.35
CA LEU A 484 -6.38 -9.63 -15.96
C LEU A 484 -6.11 -10.13 -14.54
N LEU A 485 -7.04 -9.87 -13.62
CA LEU A 485 -6.99 -10.27 -12.22
C LEU A 485 -8.00 -11.39 -11.96
N ASN A 486 -7.62 -12.35 -11.12
CA ASN A 486 -8.57 -13.28 -10.52
C ASN A 486 -9.51 -12.49 -9.57
N GLU A 487 -10.70 -13.00 -9.28
CA GLU A 487 -11.77 -12.21 -8.62
C GLU A 487 -11.45 -11.79 -7.16
N ASN A 488 -10.35 -12.30 -6.60
CA ASN A 488 -9.86 -12.04 -5.24
C ASN A 488 -8.95 -10.80 -5.09
N PHE A 489 -8.99 -9.83 -6.01
CA PHE A 489 -8.28 -8.54 -5.87
C PHE A 489 -9.21 -7.31 -5.99
N VAL A 490 -8.92 -6.29 -5.18
CA VAL A 490 -9.60 -4.99 -5.13
C VAL A 490 -8.56 -3.90 -4.84
N ASP A 491 -8.39 -2.96 -5.77
CA ASP A 491 -7.55 -1.78 -5.57
C ASP A 491 -8.32 -0.64 -4.88
N TYR A 492 -7.61 0.26 -4.19
CA TYR A 492 -8.20 1.44 -3.56
C TYR A 492 -7.24 2.62 -3.53
N ASN A 493 -7.60 3.75 -4.17
CA ASN A 493 -7.22 5.12 -3.79
C ASN A 493 -7.82 6.17 -4.76
N GLY A 494 -8.35 7.30 -4.25
CA GLY A 494 -8.88 8.39 -5.10
C GLY A 494 -9.82 9.40 -4.42
N THR A 495 -9.26 10.44 -3.81
CA THR A 495 -9.93 11.60 -3.14
C THR A 495 -10.84 12.45 -4.09
N LYS A 496 -11.83 13.27 -3.68
CA LYS A 496 -11.77 14.50 -2.82
C LYS A 496 -13.19 15.04 -2.41
N PRO A 497 -13.28 16.01 -1.45
CA PRO A 497 -14.52 16.70 -0.99
C PRO A 497 -14.85 17.98 -1.84
N PRO A 498 -15.87 18.84 -1.55
CA PRO A 498 -16.74 18.94 -0.36
C PRO A 498 -18.27 19.20 -0.60
N TYR A 499 -19.02 19.24 0.52
CA TYR A 499 -20.23 20.05 0.91
C TYR A 499 -21.12 19.18 1.83
N ASP A 500 -21.31 19.45 3.13
CA ASP A 500 -22.15 20.53 3.72
C ASP A 500 -23.48 20.74 2.97
N ASP A 501 -24.61 20.31 3.51
CA ASP A 501 -25.49 21.09 4.41
C ASP A 501 -26.35 22.14 3.65
N GLY A 502 -27.65 22.28 3.95
CA GLY A 502 -28.49 21.45 4.81
C GLY A 502 -29.96 21.88 4.82
N ASN A 503 -30.75 21.20 5.66
CA ASN A 503 -31.90 21.77 6.39
C ASN A 503 -33.20 22.16 5.61
N TYR A 504 -34.41 22.16 6.22
CA TYR A 504 -34.79 21.84 7.61
C TYR A 504 -36.10 21.00 7.69
N THR A 505 -36.41 20.58 8.93
CA THR A 505 -37.66 20.02 9.47
C THR A 505 -38.95 20.70 8.96
N HIS A 506 -40.09 20.03 8.75
CA HIS A 506 -40.84 19.07 9.59
C HIS A 506 -41.66 19.72 10.71
N ASP A 507 -42.95 19.94 10.47
CA ASP A 507 -44.02 20.01 11.46
C ASP A 507 -45.34 19.46 10.89
N GLN A 508 -46.34 19.29 11.77
CA GLN A 508 -47.62 18.63 11.45
C GLN A 508 -48.79 19.61 11.61
N ASN A 509 -49.75 19.57 10.67
CA ASN A 509 -51.18 19.37 10.92
C ASN A 509 -51.96 19.33 9.60
N GLY A 510 -53.15 18.73 9.58
CA GLY A 510 -53.88 18.41 8.35
C GLY A 510 -55.14 19.24 8.08
N THR A 511 -55.42 19.48 6.80
CA THR A 511 -56.75 19.81 6.26
C THR A 511 -56.89 19.34 4.80
N LYS A 512 -58.14 19.25 4.33
CA LYS A 512 -58.64 18.74 3.03
C LYS A 512 -59.76 19.68 2.54
N PRO A 513 -60.29 19.64 1.29
CA PRO A 513 -59.74 19.23 -0.02
C PRO A 513 -59.32 20.55 -0.76
N PRO A 514 -59.77 20.97 -1.98
CA PRO A 514 -60.27 20.30 -3.22
C PRO A 514 -59.11 19.72 -4.06
N LEU A 515 -59.24 19.08 -5.24
CA LEU A 515 -60.38 18.45 -5.94
C LEU A 515 -61.59 19.29 -6.41
N ASP A 516 -61.41 20.01 -7.53
CA ASP A 516 -62.22 19.85 -8.75
C ASP A 516 -61.26 19.26 -9.80
N ASP A 517 -61.50 18.22 -10.59
CA ASP A 517 -62.70 17.61 -11.19
C ASP A 517 -63.34 18.38 -12.36
N HIS A 518 -62.77 18.16 -13.55
CA HIS A 518 -63.55 18.09 -14.79
C HIS A 518 -63.23 16.82 -15.58
N ASN A 519 -64.05 15.79 -15.32
CA ASN A 519 -64.74 15.00 -16.35
C ASN A 519 -63.91 14.17 -17.36
N LYS A 520 -63.97 12.84 -17.16
CA LYS A 520 -64.68 11.87 -18.04
C LYS A 520 -65.33 12.48 -19.31
N THR A 521 -65.39 11.84 -20.48
CA THR A 521 -65.34 10.41 -20.84
C THR A 521 -65.18 10.29 -22.36
N GLY A 522 -64.89 9.10 -22.89
CA GLY A 522 -65.24 8.77 -24.28
C GLY A 522 -64.26 7.86 -25.01
N ASP A 523 -64.51 6.54 -24.96
CA ASP A 523 -64.04 5.65 -26.03
C ASP A 523 -64.86 5.92 -27.29
N GLN A 524 -64.20 6.09 -28.44
CA GLN A 524 -64.81 5.70 -29.72
C GLN A 524 -63.74 5.30 -30.75
N LYS A 525 -64.22 4.62 -31.79
CA LYS A 525 -63.46 3.76 -32.69
C LYS A 525 -63.29 4.37 -34.09
N ASP A 526 -62.38 3.74 -34.84
CA ASP A 526 -62.37 3.62 -36.31
C ASP A 526 -62.06 4.83 -37.22
N THR A 527 -60.80 4.83 -37.69
CA THR A 527 -60.39 5.03 -39.11
C THR A 527 -60.38 6.44 -39.77
N ILE A 528 -59.79 6.47 -40.98
CA ILE A 528 -59.71 7.55 -42.00
C ILE A 528 -58.67 8.69 -41.78
N ASP A 529 -57.45 8.39 -42.23
CA ASP A 529 -56.73 9.04 -43.35
C ASP A 529 -56.30 10.55 -43.35
N ASN A 530 -55.14 10.77 -43.98
CA ASN A 530 -54.44 12.01 -44.37
C ASN A 530 -54.00 13.05 -43.29
N PRO A 531 -52.79 13.68 -43.43
CA PRO A 531 -52.19 14.47 -42.36
C PRO A 531 -52.50 15.98 -42.43
N LYS A 532 -52.87 16.59 -41.30
CA LYS A 532 -52.78 18.05 -41.13
C LYS A 532 -51.33 18.46 -40.89
N LYS A 533 -50.63 18.80 -41.98
CA LYS A 533 -49.26 19.29 -42.04
C LYS A 533 -49.10 20.63 -41.31
N THR A 534 -48.76 20.60 -40.03
CA THR A 534 -48.43 21.79 -39.23
C THR A 534 -47.02 22.29 -39.53
N LEU A 535 -46.91 23.49 -40.12
CA LEU A 535 -45.62 24.14 -40.38
C LEU A 535 -45.00 24.66 -39.08
N PHE A 536 -44.20 23.81 -38.41
CA PHE A 536 -43.29 24.26 -37.34
C PHE A 536 -41.85 24.46 -37.83
N GLY A 537 -41.47 23.90 -38.98
CA GLY A 537 -40.11 24.04 -39.53
C GLY A 537 -39.05 23.26 -38.74
N HIS A 538 -39.46 22.34 -37.88
CA HIS A 538 -38.61 21.38 -37.17
C HIS A 538 -39.50 20.20 -36.74
N PRO A 539 -38.94 19.02 -36.42
CA PRO A 539 -39.74 17.84 -36.09
C PRO A 539 -40.59 18.05 -34.84
N LEU A 540 -41.60 17.20 -34.64
CA LEU A 540 -42.29 17.08 -33.34
C LEU A 540 -42.08 15.67 -32.82
N VAL A 541 -41.46 15.54 -31.64
CA VAL A 541 -41.14 14.26 -31.01
C VAL A 541 -41.63 14.22 -29.56
N ARG A 542 -42.23 13.10 -29.17
CA ARG A 542 -42.74 12.85 -27.81
C ARG A 542 -41.92 11.76 -27.15
N THR A 543 -41.33 12.05 -26.00
CA THR A 543 -40.78 11.04 -25.10
C THR A 543 -41.93 10.20 -24.53
N LEU A 544 -41.76 8.89 -24.53
CA LEU A 544 -42.66 7.93 -23.90
C LEU A 544 -41.96 7.31 -22.68
N ASP A 545 -42.71 6.62 -21.84
CA ASP A 545 -42.17 6.04 -20.62
C ASP A 545 -41.23 4.86 -20.89
N VAL A 546 -40.29 4.64 -19.97
CA VAL A 546 -39.33 3.53 -20.02
C VAL A 546 -40.01 2.25 -19.51
N ASN A 547 -39.82 1.16 -20.23
CA ASN A 547 -40.39 -0.15 -19.86
C ASN A 547 -39.23 -1.10 -19.49
N LEU A 548 -39.33 -1.83 -18.38
CA LEU A 548 -38.46 -2.98 -18.14
C LEU A 548 -38.93 -4.15 -19.00
N SER A 549 -37.99 -4.87 -19.62
CA SER A 549 -38.25 -6.21 -20.14
C SER A 549 -38.28 -7.24 -19.01
N LYS A 550 -38.76 -8.46 -19.30
CA LYS A 550 -38.69 -9.58 -18.35
C LYS A 550 -37.26 -10.04 -18.06
N GLU A 551 -36.28 -9.64 -18.87
CA GLU A 551 -34.86 -9.91 -18.64
C GLU A 551 -34.13 -8.76 -17.90
N GLY A 552 -34.86 -7.73 -17.43
CA GLY A 552 -34.29 -6.58 -16.72
C GLY A 552 -33.84 -5.40 -17.60
N ASN A 553 -33.99 -5.51 -18.93
CA ASN A 553 -33.51 -4.50 -19.88
C ASN A 553 -34.38 -3.24 -19.89
N TYR A 554 -33.76 -2.05 -19.94
CA TYR A 554 -34.45 -0.76 -19.97
C TYR A 554 -34.76 -0.34 -21.41
N GLN A 555 -36.04 -0.47 -21.81
CA GLN A 555 -36.54 -0.02 -23.10
C GLN A 555 -37.04 1.42 -23.03
N PHE A 556 -36.16 2.37 -23.39
CA PHE A 556 -36.50 3.77 -23.59
C PHE A 556 -37.24 3.94 -24.93
N THR A 557 -38.31 4.73 -24.94
CA THR A 557 -39.12 4.91 -26.15
C THR A 557 -39.52 6.36 -26.41
N GLY A 558 -39.76 6.66 -27.68
CA GLY A 558 -40.33 7.92 -28.15
C GLY A 558 -41.15 7.72 -29.42
N LYS A 559 -41.94 8.73 -29.80
CA LYS A 559 -42.68 8.75 -31.06
C LYS A 559 -42.54 10.09 -31.76
N ILE A 560 -42.27 10.07 -33.06
CA ILE A 560 -42.43 11.22 -33.94
C ILE A 560 -43.94 11.47 -34.16
N LEU A 561 -44.34 12.72 -33.98
CA LEU A 561 -45.70 13.22 -34.20
C LEU A 561 -45.79 14.01 -35.53
N SER A 562 -44.69 14.62 -35.98
CA SER A 562 -44.56 15.25 -37.29
C SER A 562 -43.08 15.31 -37.69
N ASP A 563 -42.81 15.26 -38.99
CA ASP A 563 -41.50 15.50 -39.61
C ASP A 563 -41.11 16.99 -39.65
N GLY A 564 -42.05 17.91 -39.36
CA GLY A 564 -41.85 19.35 -39.51
C GLY A 564 -41.90 19.84 -40.96
N GLY A 565 -42.26 18.96 -41.91
CA GLY A 565 -42.23 19.23 -43.35
C GLY A 565 -40.89 18.98 -44.04
N GLY A 566 -39.94 18.29 -43.39
CA GLY A 566 -38.63 17.98 -43.96
C GLY A 566 -38.06 16.65 -43.45
N GLU A 567 -37.22 16.02 -44.28
CA GLU A 567 -36.58 14.72 -44.03
C GLU A 567 -35.86 14.65 -42.67
N ILE A 568 -36.21 13.65 -41.87
CA ILE A 568 -35.56 13.34 -40.60
C ILE A 568 -34.17 12.76 -40.87
N LEU A 569 -33.13 13.45 -40.40
CA LEU A 569 -31.73 13.05 -40.56
C LEU A 569 -31.26 12.14 -39.42
N GLU A 570 -31.76 12.37 -38.20
CA GLU A 570 -31.31 11.68 -37.01
C GLU A 570 -32.42 11.65 -35.95
N THR A 571 -32.55 10.52 -35.28
CA THR A 571 -33.46 10.31 -34.13
C THR A 571 -32.75 9.54 -33.04
N GLY A 572 -33.15 9.75 -31.79
CA GLY A 572 -32.59 8.96 -30.71
C GLY A 572 -33.15 9.30 -29.33
N ILE A 573 -32.45 8.83 -28.30
CA ILE A 573 -32.70 9.20 -26.91
C ILE A 573 -31.49 10.00 -26.41
N GLU A 574 -31.75 11.20 -25.88
CA GLU A 574 -30.78 11.94 -25.10
C GLU A 574 -30.93 11.50 -23.64
N ILE A 575 -29.83 11.10 -22.99
CA ILE A 575 -29.80 10.61 -21.60
C ILE A 575 -28.71 11.33 -20.79
N SER A 576 -28.98 11.57 -19.50
CA SER A 576 -28.06 12.21 -18.56
C SER A 576 -28.35 11.73 -17.13
N ASN A 577 -27.35 11.75 -16.24
CA ASN A 577 -27.58 11.64 -14.79
C ASN A 577 -27.95 13.00 -14.15
N ASN A 578 -27.94 14.10 -14.93
CA ASN A 578 -28.23 15.46 -14.50
C ASN A 578 -29.56 15.96 -15.10
N LEU A 579 -30.45 16.53 -14.27
CA LEU A 579 -31.76 17.07 -14.71
C LEU A 579 -31.65 18.15 -15.81
N PHE A 580 -30.56 18.92 -15.81
CA PHE A 580 -30.32 19.98 -16.78
C PHE A 580 -29.58 19.50 -18.03
N PHE A 581 -29.37 18.19 -18.19
CA PHE A 581 -28.69 17.58 -19.34
C PHE A 581 -27.26 18.10 -19.60
N ARG A 582 -26.59 18.62 -18.55
CA ARG A 582 -25.16 18.90 -18.60
C ARG A 582 -24.41 17.59 -18.87
N ASN A 583 -23.52 17.60 -19.87
CA ASN A 583 -22.79 16.43 -20.36
C ASN A 583 -23.72 15.24 -20.71
N SER A 584 -24.88 15.51 -21.31
CA SER A 584 -25.79 14.47 -21.80
C SER A 584 -25.19 13.70 -22.99
N GLN A 585 -25.66 12.47 -23.17
CA GLN A 585 -25.32 11.65 -24.33
C GLN A 585 -26.53 11.51 -25.26
N PHE A 586 -26.32 11.83 -26.53
CA PHE A 586 -27.26 11.55 -27.60
C PHE A 586 -26.96 10.14 -28.11
N VAL A 587 -27.89 9.21 -27.89
CA VAL A 587 -27.81 7.84 -28.41
C VAL A 587 -28.70 7.76 -29.64
N PRO A 588 -28.15 7.82 -30.87
CA PRO A 588 -28.94 7.70 -32.09
C PRO A 588 -29.54 6.29 -32.24
N VAL A 589 -30.69 6.23 -32.89
CA VAL A 589 -31.52 5.03 -33.04
C VAL A 589 -32.16 5.05 -34.44
N GLU A 590 -32.05 3.93 -35.15
CA GLU A 590 -32.76 3.68 -36.41
C GLU A 590 -34.28 3.82 -36.20
N LEU A 591 -34.91 4.76 -36.92
CA LEU A 591 -36.35 5.01 -36.82
C LEU A 591 -37.15 3.86 -37.44
N LYS A 592 -38.04 3.23 -36.66
CA LYS A 592 -38.97 2.20 -37.18
C LYS A 592 -40.39 2.77 -37.21
N GLU A 593 -40.89 2.97 -38.43
CA GLU A 593 -42.09 3.74 -38.75
C GLU A 593 -42.04 5.18 -38.18
N THR A 594 -42.60 5.37 -36.98
CA THR A 594 -42.63 6.63 -36.24
C THR A 594 -42.10 6.46 -34.81
N ARG A 595 -41.58 5.29 -34.45
CA ARG A 595 -41.15 4.94 -33.10
C ARG A 595 -39.63 4.94 -32.98
N ILE A 596 -39.16 5.62 -31.94
CA ILE A 596 -37.80 5.53 -31.42
C ILE A 596 -37.82 4.49 -30.31
N LYS A 597 -36.97 3.45 -30.39
CA LYS A 597 -36.80 2.43 -29.36
C LYS A 597 -35.31 2.17 -29.11
N LEU A 598 -34.82 2.60 -27.96
CA LEU A 598 -33.50 2.22 -27.45
C LEU A 598 -33.68 1.16 -26.36
N VAL A 599 -32.85 0.13 -26.36
CA VAL A 599 -32.76 -0.86 -25.27
C VAL A 599 -31.37 -0.74 -24.67
N LEU A 600 -31.29 -0.47 -23.37
CA LEU A 600 -30.05 -0.50 -22.61
C LEU A 600 -30.11 -1.65 -21.59
N THR A 601 -29.11 -2.52 -21.62
CA THR A 601 -28.96 -3.72 -20.78
C THR A 601 -28.31 -3.40 -19.43
N GLU A 602 -27.47 -2.36 -19.41
CA GLU A 602 -26.54 -2.06 -18.30
C GLU A 602 -26.61 -0.57 -17.96
N LEU A 603 -27.43 -0.23 -16.96
CA LEU A 603 -27.43 1.06 -16.28
C LEU A 603 -26.96 0.86 -14.84
N GLU A 604 -26.25 1.84 -14.28
CA GLU A 604 -25.68 1.74 -12.93
C GLU A 604 -26.82 1.54 -11.89
N PRO A 605 -26.73 0.55 -10.97
CA PRO A 605 -27.71 0.34 -9.91
C PRO A 605 -27.85 1.55 -8.98
N GLY A 606 -29.05 1.80 -8.47
CA GLY A 606 -29.38 2.95 -7.62
C GLY A 606 -29.27 4.34 -8.27
N THR A 607 -28.72 4.46 -9.47
CA THR A 607 -28.51 5.74 -10.17
C THR A 607 -29.80 6.33 -10.76
N ARG A 608 -29.92 7.65 -10.66
CA ARG A 608 -31.01 8.44 -11.22
C ARG A 608 -30.65 8.97 -12.61
N TYR A 609 -31.41 8.57 -13.61
CA TYR A 609 -31.27 9.03 -14.99
C TYR A 609 -32.44 9.91 -15.41
N TYR A 610 -32.15 10.89 -16.26
CA TYR A 610 -33.09 11.76 -16.95
C TYR A 610 -32.93 11.53 -18.45
N PHE A 611 -34.04 11.41 -19.17
CA PHE A 611 -34.02 11.13 -20.61
C PHE A 611 -35.10 11.87 -21.38
N ARG A 612 -34.86 12.11 -22.66
CA ARG A 612 -35.85 12.65 -23.62
C ARG A 612 -35.57 12.12 -25.02
N ALA A 613 -36.62 11.88 -25.80
CA ALA A 613 -36.47 11.55 -27.21
C ALA A 613 -36.12 12.81 -28.02
N TYR A 614 -35.25 12.70 -29.02
CA TYR A 614 -34.92 13.80 -29.94
C TYR A 614 -35.09 13.39 -31.41
N ALA A 615 -35.29 14.38 -32.27
CA ALA A 615 -35.34 14.23 -33.72
C ALA A 615 -34.78 15.50 -34.38
N ARG A 616 -34.00 15.33 -35.46
CA ARG A 616 -33.36 16.40 -36.24
C ARG A 616 -33.78 16.30 -37.70
N ASN A 617 -34.07 17.44 -38.32
CA ASN A 617 -34.16 17.59 -39.78
C ASN A 617 -33.26 18.74 -40.24
N LYS A 618 -33.21 19.01 -41.55
CA LYS A 618 -32.40 20.09 -42.16
C LYS A 618 -32.76 21.52 -41.70
N LEU A 619 -33.83 21.69 -40.92
CA LEU A 619 -34.37 22.99 -40.47
C LEU A 619 -34.33 23.17 -38.94
N GLY A 620 -34.19 22.09 -38.16
CA GLY A 620 -33.97 22.20 -36.72
C GLY A 620 -33.96 20.87 -35.94
N GLU A 621 -33.54 20.97 -34.67
CA GLU A 621 -33.66 19.91 -33.66
C GLU A 621 -34.94 20.11 -32.83
N SER A 622 -35.57 19.01 -32.45
CA SER A 622 -36.71 18.98 -31.54
C SER A 622 -36.53 17.90 -30.47
N LYS A 623 -37.01 18.17 -29.26
CA LYS A 623 -36.86 17.28 -28.10
C LYS A 623 -38.17 17.14 -27.33
N GLY A 624 -38.47 15.91 -26.95
CA GLY A 624 -39.64 15.58 -26.14
C GLY A 624 -39.49 16.00 -24.68
N SER A 625 -40.56 15.83 -23.92
CA SER A 625 -40.57 16.07 -22.48
C SER A 625 -39.53 15.23 -21.74
N ILE A 626 -38.96 15.79 -20.67
CA ILE A 626 -38.01 15.08 -19.81
C ILE A 626 -38.77 14.03 -18.99
N LYS A 627 -38.26 12.80 -19.02
CA LYS A 627 -38.68 11.68 -18.17
C LYS A 627 -37.55 11.30 -17.22
N ARG A 628 -37.89 10.63 -16.11
CA ARG A 628 -36.94 10.21 -15.06
C ARG A 628 -37.04 8.69 -14.87
N LEU A 629 -35.88 8.05 -14.79
CA LEU A 629 -35.68 6.69 -14.32
C LEU A 629 -34.88 6.73 -13.02
N LEU A 630 -35.20 5.82 -12.11
CA LEU A 630 -34.33 5.43 -11.00
C LEU A 630 -34.13 3.92 -11.18
N THR A 631 -32.89 3.48 -11.36
CA THR A 631 -32.60 2.04 -11.35
C THR A 631 -32.76 1.51 -9.91
N PRO A 632 -33.19 0.26 -9.72
CA PRO A 632 -33.23 -0.31 -8.38
C PRO A 632 -31.80 -0.38 -7.81
N PRO A 633 -31.63 -0.22 -6.48
CA PRO A 633 -30.36 -0.56 -5.83
C PRO A 633 -30.10 -2.07 -5.96
N GLU A 634 -28.84 -2.47 -5.83
CA GLU A 634 -28.44 -3.87 -5.89
C GLU A 634 -29.16 -4.71 -4.80
N PRO A 635 -29.68 -5.90 -5.13
CA PRO A 635 -30.47 -6.70 -4.19
C PRO A 635 -29.61 -7.26 -3.05
N GLN A 636 -29.74 -6.64 -1.88
CA GLN A 636 -29.13 -7.10 -0.64
C GLN A 636 -29.54 -8.56 -0.30
N PRO A 637 -28.63 -9.36 0.30
CA PRO A 637 -28.85 -10.78 0.52
C PRO A 637 -29.93 -11.05 1.58
N LYS A 638 -30.59 -12.22 1.49
CA LYS A 638 -31.72 -12.58 2.35
C LYS A 638 -31.26 -13.35 3.59
N THR A 639 -31.54 -12.79 4.76
CA THR A 639 -31.27 -13.33 6.13
C THR A 639 -29.80 -13.30 6.57
N PHE A 640 -29.62 -13.17 7.89
CA PHE A 640 -28.33 -13.12 8.61
C PHE A 640 -27.36 -14.24 8.18
N TRP A 641 -27.88 -15.45 7.99
CA TRP A 641 -27.10 -16.67 7.71
C TRP A 641 -26.79 -16.89 6.22
N SER A 642 -27.11 -15.94 5.34
CA SER A 642 -26.75 -16.04 3.92
C SER A 642 -25.31 -15.62 3.67
N ARG A 643 -24.57 -16.44 2.91
CA ARG A 643 -23.12 -16.30 2.65
C ARG A 643 -22.27 -16.40 3.92
N LEU A 644 -22.37 -17.54 4.60
CA LEU A 644 -21.37 -17.98 5.58
C LEU A 644 -20.30 -18.83 4.88
N GLU A 645 -19.05 -18.59 5.26
CA GLU A 645 -17.89 -19.41 4.93
C GLU A 645 -17.52 -20.28 6.15
N ASP A 646 -17.11 -21.52 5.90
CA ASP A 646 -16.53 -22.40 6.93
C ASP A 646 -15.04 -22.12 7.06
N VAL A 647 -14.59 -21.73 8.26
CA VAL A 647 -13.17 -21.42 8.54
C VAL A 647 -12.52 -22.44 9.50
N GLY A 648 -13.17 -23.59 9.70
CA GLY A 648 -12.67 -24.69 10.53
C GLY A 648 -13.08 -24.59 12.01
N GLY A 649 -12.91 -25.68 12.76
CA GLY A 649 -13.16 -25.71 14.21
C GLY A 649 -14.58 -25.30 14.65
N SER A 650 -15.60 -25.54 13.81
CA SER A 650 -16.98 -25.05 13.95
C SER A 650 -17.17 -23.52 13.87
N TRP A 651 -16.12 -22.75 13.61
CA TRP A 651 -16.22 -21.31 13.36
C TRP A 651 -16.75 -21.05 11.95
N LYS A 652 -17.65 -20.06 11.86
CA LYS A 652 -18.16 -19.50 10.61
C LYS A 652 -17.61 -18.09 10.44
N LYS A 653 -17.43 -17.68 9.19
CA LYS A 653 -17.10 -16.30 8.82
C LYS A 653 -18.18 -15.74 7.92
N SER A 654 -18.57 -14.49 8.18
CA SER A 654 -19.51 -13.73 7.37
C SER A 654 -18.80 -12.50 6.81
N PRO A 655 -18.96 -12.17 5.51
CA PRO A 655 -18.39 -10.96 4.92
C PRO A 655 -18.83 -9.65 5.60
N TRP A 656 -19.94 -9.65 6.34
CA TRP A 656 -20.48 -8.48 7.03
C TRP A 656 -20.52 -8.61 8.57
N PHE A 657 -20.42 -9.83 9.13
CA PHE A 657 -20.50 -10.12 10.56
C PHE A 657 -19.22 -10.75 11.15
N GLY A 658 -18.11 -10.78 10.39
CA GLY A 658 -16.83 -11.26 10.89
C GLY A 658 -16.82 -12.75 11.26
N SER A 659 -15.92 -13.13 12.18
CA SER A 659 -15.72 -14.50 12.64
C SER A 659 -16.52 -14.78 13.92
N PHE A 660 -17.27 -15.89 13.93
CA PHE A 660 -18.04 -16.31 15.09
C PHE A 660 -18.20 -17.84 15.18
N LEU A 661 -18.23 -18.36 16.40
CA LEU A 661 -18.62 -19.73 16.69
C LEU A 661 -20.15 -19.79 16.80
N LEU A 662 -20.80 -20.55 15.92
CA LEU A 662 -22.25 -20.76 15.96
C LEU A 662 -22.59 -21.89 16.94
N GLN A 663 -23.62 -21.70 17.77
CA GLN A 663 -24.17 -22.75 18.64
C GLN A 663 -25.67 -22.95 18.38
N GLU A 664 -26.21 -24.04 18.92
CA GLU A 664 -27.63 -24.36 18.84
C GLU A 664 -28.47 -23.36 19.65
N ASN A 665 -29.77 -23.28 19.35
CA ASN A 665 -30.73 -22.39 20.04
C ASN A 665 -30.41 -20.89 19.92
N GLN A 666 -30.05 -20.42 18.73
CA GLN A 666 -29.84 -19.02 18.36
C GLN A 666 -28.69 -18.28 19.09
N TRP A 667 -27.78 -19.03 19.71
CA TRP A 667 -26.57 -18.49 20.35
C TRP A 667 -25.38 -18.47 19.40
N ALA A 668 -24.59 -17.40 19.45
CA ALA A 668 -23.30 -17.30 18.78
C ALA A 668 -22.26 -16.63 19.70
N TYR A 669 -21.00 -17.02 19.58
CA TYR A 669 -19.88 -16.34 20.22
C TYR A 669 -19.05 -15.63 19.14
N HIS A 670 -19.15 -14.31 19.05
CA HIS A 670 -18.45 -13.49 18.06
C HIS A 670 -17.14 -12.97 18.64
N GLU A 671 -16.03 -13.17 17.93
CA GLU A 671 -14.65 -12.92 18.35
C GLU A 671 -14.45 -11.61 19.13
N ALA A 672 -14.79 -10.46 18.54
CA ALA A 672 -14.61 -9.14 19.19
C ALA A 672 -15.71 -8.76 20.21
N MET A 673 -16.86 -9.45 20.23
CA MET A 673 -18.08 -9.00 20.90
C MET A 673 -18.46 -9.88 22.10
N GLY A 674 -18.16 -11.17 22.09
CA GLY A 674 -18.58 -12.14 23.12
C GLY A 674 -19.86 -12.88 22.72
N TRP A 675 -20.68 -13.23 23.72
CA TRP A 675 -21.92 -13.97 23.50
C TRP A 675 -23.02 -13.07 22.91
N ILE A 676 -23.70 -13.58 21.89
CA ILE A 676 -24.78 -12.91 21.15
C ILE A 676 -25.94 -13.90 21.00
N TYR A 677 -27.17 -13.41 21.19
CA TYR A 677 -28.41 -14.14 20.91
C TYR A 677 -29.21 -13.43 19.81
N ILE A 678 -29.66 -14.22 18.84
CA ILE A 678 -30.20 -13.74 17.57
C ILE A 678 -31.66 -14.18 17.45
N PRO A 679 -32.65 -13.36 17.84
CA PRO A 679 -34.05 -13.76 17.81
C PRO A 679 -34.50 -14.23 16.42
N GLU A 680 -35.31 -15.30 16.37
CA GLU A 680 -35.81 -15.88 15.11
C GLU A 680 -36.56 -14.84 14.26
N GLU A 681 -37.33 -13.96 14.91
CA GLU A 681 -37.83 -12.74 14.29
C GLU A 681 -36.76 -11.63 14.27
N GLN A 682 -35.84 -11.73 13.30
CA GLN A 682 -34.75 -10.78 13.01
C GLN A 682 -35.21 -9.33 12.64
N LYS A 683 -36.48 -8.99 12.86
CA LYS A 683 -37.04 -7.64 12.76
C LYS A 683 -36.77 -6.80 14.01
N ASN A 684 -36.45 -7.44 15.14
CA ASN A 684 -36.43 -6.83 16.47
C ASN A 684 -35.02 -6.73 17.07
N GLY A 685 -34.00 -6.62 16.22
CA GLY A 685 -32.59 -6.49 16.60
C GLY A 685 -32.03 -7.69 17.38
N LEU A 686 -30.93 -7.50 18.12
CA LEU A 686 -30.08 -8.56 18.67
C LEU A 686 -29.81 -8.35 20.18
N TRP A 687 -29.46 -9.43 20.87
CA TRP A 687 -28.97 -9.38 22.26
C TRP A 687 -27.47 -9.70 22.32
N ILE A 688 -26.71 -8.99 23.15
CA ILE A 688 -25.25 -9.10 23.30
C ILE A 688 -24.93 -9.16 24.80
N TRP A 689 -23.95 -9.96 25.22
CA TRP A 689 -23.48 -10.01 26.61
C TRP A 689 -21.96 -9.89 26.74
N ARG A 690 -21.57 -9.11 27.75
CA ARG A 690 -20.19 -8.91 28.17
C ARG A 690 -20.12 -9.16 29.67
N GLU A 691 -19.11 -9.89 30.11
CA GLU A 691 -18.85 -10.17 31.53
C GLU A 691 -18.85 -8.90 32.41
N ALA A 692 -18.31 -7.80 31.89
CA ALA A 692 -18.24 -6.52 32.60
C ALA A 692 -19.51 -5.65 32.52
N ASN A 693 -20.54 -6.06 31.77
CA ASN A 693 -21.69 -5.20 31.43
C ASN A 693 -23.07 -5.89 31.49
N GLY A 694 -23.15 -7.22 31.53
CA GLY A 694 -24.41 -7.96 31.46
C GLY A 694 -25.01 -8.01 30.06
N TRP A 695 -26.33 -8.24 29.99
CA TRP A 695 -27.10 -8.30 28.74
C TRP A 695 -27.45 -6.90 28.22
N LEU A 696 -27.31 -6.73 26.91
CA LEU A 696 -27.52 -5.50 26.16
C LEU A 696 -28.37 -5.85 24.93
N TRP A 697 -29.24 -4.93 24.49
CA TRP A 697 -30.12 -5.14 23.33
C TRP A 697 -29.93 -4.04 22.29
N THR A 698 -30.03 -4.40 21.02
CA THR A 698 -29.95 -3.50 19.87
C THR A 698 -31.33 -3.45 19.20
N ASP A 699 -31.76 -2.27 18.74
CA ASP A 699 -33.13 -2.08 18.28
C ASP A 699 -33.28 -2.17 16.74
N ARG A 700 -34.52 -2.01 16.25
CA ARG A 700 -34.85 -2.05 14.82
C ARG A 700 -34.33 -0.85 14.01
N GLN A 701 -33.87 0.23 14.65
CA GLN A 701 -33.18 1.35 13.97
C GLN A 701 -31.66 1.20 14.02
N SER A 702 -31.13 0.46 14.99
CA SER A 702 -29.72 0.04 15.11
C SER A 702 -29.39 -1.18 14.24
N TRP A 703 -30.39 -1.81 13.62
CA TRP A 703 -30.23 -3.01 12.78
C TRP A 703 -30.91 -2.80 11.42
N PRO A 704 -30.19 -2.87 10.29
CA PRO A 704 -28.81 -3.32 10.11
C PRO A 704 -27.72 -2.25 10.38
N PHE A 705 -28.08 -1.06 10.89
CA PHE A 705 -27.20 0.12 10.99
C PHE A 705 -26.09 0.06 12.06
N LEU A 706 -25.80 -1.12 12.61
CA LEU A 706 -24.63 -1.44 13.45
C LEU A 706 -23.36 -1.64 12.61
N TRP A 707 -23.28 -0.92 11.50
CA TRP A 707 -22.30 -1.03 10.42
C TRP A 707 -22.51 0.12 9.43
N GLN A 708 -21.43 0.72 8.92
CA GLN A 708 -21.21 0.67 7.47
C GLN A 708 -19.72 0.56 7.12
N ASN A 709 -19.45 -0.09 5.98
CA ASN A 709 -18.15 -0.29 5.34
C ASN A 709 -17.64 0.96 4.59
N ASP A 710 -16.63 0.75 3.74
CA ASP A 710 -16.18 1.38 2.48
C ASP A 710 -16.70 2.78 2.07
N PHE A 711 -17.93 3.14 2.39
CA PHE A 711 -18.61 4.40 2.05
C PHE A 711 -18.47 5.50 3.11
N SER A 712 -17.80 5.25 4.23
CA SER A 712 -17.60 6.22 5.32
C SER A 712 -18.90 6.72 5.95
N ASN A 713 -19.66 5.79 6.56
CA ASN A 713 -20.78 6.12 7.46
C ASN A 713 -20.89 5.19 8.69
N TRP A 714 -21.66 5.62 9.70
CA TRP A 714 -21.62 5.16 11.10
C TRP A 714 -22.97 4.46 11.46
N LEU A 715 -23.14 3.66 12.53
CA LEU A 715 -22.74 3.85 13.95
C LEU A 715 -22.52 2.51 14.72
N TYR A 716 -22.48 2.57 16.05
CA TYR A 716 -21.81 1.63 16.99
C TYR A 716 -22.72 1.19 18.17
N LEU A 717 -22.38 0.12 18.92
CA LEU A 717 -22.79 -0.08 20.33
C LEU A 717 -21.65 -0.65 21.21
N PHE A 718 -21.31 0.05 22.29
CA PHE A 718 -20.07 -0.15 23.05
C PHE A 718 -20.23 0.22 24.57
N PRO A 719 -20.21 -0.73 25.53
CA PRO A 719 -20.59 -0.49 26.94
C PRO A 719 -19.44 -0.24 27.97
N SER A 720 -19.29 1.00 28.48
CA SER A 720 -18.31 1.48 29.50
C SER A 720 -17.90 0.49 30.63
N ARG A 721 -16.65 0.59 31.13
CA ARG A 721 -15.97 -0.44 31.97
C ARG A 721 -15.09 0.26 33.06
N PRO A 722 -14.76 -0.35 34.22
CA PRO A 722 -13.65 0.15 35.04
C PRO A 722 -12.73 -1.00 35.54
N GLY A 723 -11.51 -1.21 35.01
CA GLY A 723 -10.81 -0.50 33.93
C GLY A 723 -11.59 -0.40 32.62
N ARG A 724 -11.25 0.59 31.79
CA ARG A 724 -12.14 1.41 30.95
C ARG A 724 -12.13 1.02 29.46
N ASP A 725 -12.85 1.64 28.55
CA ASP A 725 -14.22 2.20 28.49
C ASP A 725 -14.56 2.03 27.00
N PRO A 726 -15.37 1.07 26.54
CA PRO A 726 -15.76 1.07 25.13
C PRO A 726 -16.76 2.21 24.85
N ILE A 727 -16.71 2.76 23.63
CA ILE A 727 -17.21 4.08 23.22
C ILE A 727 -18.01 3.98 21.90
N PHE A 728 -19.18 4.62 21.82
CA PHE A 728 -19.98 4.80 20.59
C PHE A 728 -19.43 5.96 19.72
N TYR A 729 -18.66 5.69 18.67
CA TYR A 729 -18.14 6.74 17.79
C TYR A 729 -19.19 7.16 16.75
N ASP A 730 -19.68 8.40 16.88
CA ASP A 730 -20.53 9.04 15.90
C ASP A 730 -19.72 9.56 14.70
N TYR A 731 -19.80 8.83 13.58
CA TYR A 731 -19.05 9.10 12.29
C TYR A 731 -19.62 10.49 11.80
N GLY A 732 -20.95 10.66 11.71
CA GLY A 732 -21.59 11.78 11.02
C GLY A 732 -21.33 13.15 11.64
N TYR A 733 -20.89 13.15 12.90
CA TYR A 733 -20.51 14.35 13.67
C TYR A 733 -19.04 14.32 14.13
N SER A 734 -18.26 13.34 13.64
CA SER A 734 -16.83 13.13 13.93
C SER A 734 -16.46 13.16 15.42
N LYS A 735 -17.28 12.56 16.30
CA LYS A 735 -17.03 12.52 17.76
C LYS A 735 -17.26 11.17 18.42
N TYR A 736 -16.21 10.64 19.04
CA TYR A 736 -16.25 9.54 20.02
C TYR A 736 -17.18 9.89 21.21
N ARG A 737 -18.30 9.17 21.39
CA ARG A 737 -19.20 9.32 22.56
C ARG A 737 -18.99 8.15 23.52
N LYS A 738 -18.62 8.39 24.78
CA LYS A 738 -18.53 7.32 25.79
C LYS A 738 -19.90 6.74 26.15
#